data_AF-A0A9P6HV27-F1
#
_entry.id   AF-A0A9P6HV27-F1
#
_cell.length_a   1.000
_cell.length_b   1.000
_cell.length_c   1.000
_cell.angle_alpha   90.00
_cell.angle_beta   90.00
_cell.angle_gamma   90.00
#
_symmetry.space_group_name_H-M   'P 1'
#
loop_
_entity.id
_entity.type
_entity.pdbx_description
1 polymer ?
#
loop_
_entity_poly.entity_id
_entity_poly.type
_entity_poly.pdbx_seq_one_letter_code
_entity_poly.pdbx_strand_id
1 'polypeptide(L)'
;MVHIKKVVVLGATGALGEVLIPALVAANFDVACILRPGTLTSAFDGHDAVVEAFNPAAAIHQKAILEAVLNAGVRHVITPDFSGNTFHPRAGEVLIFNPKLEAQRELERVVAESDGKLSWTAIVTGPWYDWTIEKGIFWVNRERKVITRYGSGNQRYSMSRRDLNGEALVAVLSNPGKYQNRAAYFASHTVSTNQLISIVKELALEGWKVEDVPFDGLFEKAHKMWQEDTRNGVQDRLNSKAYAALSTVALLDEDNRQKRPSFSALAPADKMALHQYDYIFAIGTIFAFLDAWNIGANDVANSWATSVSSRSISYIQAMTLGSILEFVGAVGVGARVADTIRTKIVDIDFFENDPALLMLGMTCAVVASSIYLTFCTKIGLPVSTTHSIMGGVIGMGVALIGAENIHWTSASGSIDSGVVSVFLAWIIAPGLAGAFGAIIFTITKYGVMLRKNPVMKGLMLTPVYFGITASLLTMLIVWKGGSIKVNFNDAETAGMIVGVGAAWALVITIFLVPWLYRIVLKDDWQLRWWHIPLGPLLLRRPEPPAQPEGVAGGIRDFYSGHMTKEELDSARGGVVHTHSNDVESGSADGEKKVVQDNTDAQTPAPRQDYTHKPIVGPRPEGPLYSGAVLFWMVKKVFLSGVDQDIINMQKKESVLTGDLEEMHARVQHYDNKAEFLYSFMQVMTACTASFTHGANDVANAIGPYATIYQVWSTGALKGSKADVPIWILCFGGVGIALGIWTYGYNIMRNLGNRLTLHSPARGFSMELGAAVTIILATRLKLPVSTTQCITGATVGVGLCSGTWRSINWRMVGWIYMGWIITLPTAGIISGCLTGIIINAPRWGMTN
;
A
#
# COMPACT_ATOMS: atom_id res chain seq x y z
N MET A 1 -42.81 -22.40 -16.97
CA MET A 1 -42.37 -21.15 -17.60
C MET A 1 -43.56 -20.21 -17.69
N VAL A 2 -43.47 -19.02 -17.10
CA VAL A 2 -44.55 -18.03 -17.16
C VAL A 2 -44.57 -17.45 -18.58
N HIS A 3 -45.61 -17.73 -19.36
CA HIS A 3 -45.82 -17.08 -20.65
C HIS A 3 -46.61 -15.80 -20.41
N ILE A 4 -46.02 -14.64 -20.68
CA ILE A 4 -46.68 -13.34 -20.53
C ILE A 4 -47.20 -12.90 -21.91
N LYS A 5 -48.50 -12.61 -22.01
CA LYS A 5 -49.11 -12.11 -23.25
C LYS A 5 -50.00 -10.88 -23.02
N LYS A 6 -50.78 -10.89 -21.93
CA LYS A 6 -51.66 -9.79 -21.54
C LYS A 6 -50.97 -8.90 -20.52
N VAL A 7 -50.75 -7.64 -20.87
CA VAL A 7 -49.98 -6.69 -20.08
C VAL A 7 -50.83 -5.47 -19.81
N VAL A 8 -50.86 -5.03 -18.55
CA VAL A 8 -51.53 -3.80 -18.18
C VAL A 8 -50.51 -2.74 -17.77
N VAL A 9 -50.63 -1.53 -18.33
CA VAL A 9 -49.72 -0.42 -18.08
C VAL A 9 -50.40 0.62 -17.19
N LEU A 10 -49.85 0.82 -15.99
CA LEU A 10 -50.27 1.84 -15.04
C LEU A 10 -49.44 3.11 -15.25
N GLY A 11 -50.09 4.25 -15.49
CA GLY A 11 -49.38 5.50 -15.85
C GLY A 11 -49.17 5.67 -17.37
N ALA A 12 -50.03 5.06 -18.18
CA ALA A 12 -49.96 5.06 -19.65
C ALA A 12 -49.88 6.43 -20.33
N THR A 13 -50.33 7.52 -19.69
CA THR A 13 -50.26 8.89 -20.24
C THR A 13 -48.97 9.63 -19.87
N GLY A 14 -48.05 9.02 -19.13
CA GLY A 14 -46.77 9.61 -18.78
C GLY A 14 -45.73 9.52 -19.89
N ALA A 15 -44.58 10.18 -19.69
CA ALA A 15 -43.48 10.21 -20.66
C ALA A 15 -42.91 8.81 -21.01
N LEU A 16 -43.09 7.82 -20.13
CA LEU A 16 -42.76 6.42 -20.38
C LEU A 16 -43.86 5.70 -21.18
N GLY A 17 -45.13 5.95 -20.90
CA GLY A 17 -46.24 5.31 -21.60
C GLY A 17 -46.17 5.52 -23.13
N GLU A 18 -45.77 6.73 -23.57
CA GLU A 18 -45.55 7.06 -24.98
C GLU A 18 -44.56 6.14 -25.70
N VAL A 19 -43.60 5.55 -25.00
CA VAL A 19 -42.58 4.65 -25.59
C VAL A 19 -42.82 3.18 -25.27
N LEU A 20 -43.38 2.87 -24.10
CA LEU A 20 -43.64 1.48 -23.69
C LEU A 20 -44.80 0.86 -24.47
N ILE A 21 -45.91 1.59 -24.64
CA ILE A 21 -47.12 1.04 -25.25
C ILE A 21 -46.90 0.69 -26.73
N PRO A 22 -46.32 1.57 -27.58
CA PRO A 22 -46.07 1.22 -28.97
C PRO A 22 -45.10 0.03 -29.12
N ALA A 23 -44.09 -0.06 -28.25
CA ALA A 23 -43.12 -1.17 -28.26
C ALA A 23 -43.80 -2.51 -27.93
N LEU A 24 -44.65 -2.55 -26.90
CA LEU A 24 -45.42 -3.73 -26.54
C LEU A 24 -46.37 -4.17 -27.66
N VAL A 25 -47.11 -3.23 -28.26
CA VAL A 25 -48.01 -3.50 -29.38
C VAL A 25 -47.25 -4.02 -30.60
N ALA A 26 -46.11 -3.41 -30.94
CA ALA A 26 -45.25 -3.86 -32.03
C ALA A 26 -44.68 -5.28 -31.80
N ALA A 27 -44.40 -5.63 -30.54
CA ALA A 27 -44.00 -6.98 -30.13
C ALA A 27 -45.18 -7.95 -29.93
N ASN A 28 -46.38 -7.56 -30.36
CA ASN A 28 -47.60 -8.37 -30.35
C ASN A 28 -48.09 -8.74 -28.93
N PHE A 29 -47.86 -7.91 -27.91
CA PHE A 29 -48.53 -8.06 -26.60
C PHE A 29 -49.96 -7.50 -26.65
N ASP A 30 -50.86 -8.08 -25.85
CA ASP A 30 -52.21 -7.55 -25.64
C ASP A 30 -52.12 -6.52 -24.49
N VAL A 31 -52.29 -5.23 -24.80
CA VAL A 31 -51.95 -4.12 -23.90
C VAL A 31 -53.20 -3.37 -23.46
N ALA A 32 -53.47 -3.39 -22.15
CA ALA A 32 -54.47 -2.52 -21.53
C ALA A 32 -53.82 -1.29 -20.87
N CYS A 33 -54.40 -0.11 -21.08
CA CYS A 33 -53.92 1.14 -20.50
C CYS A 33 -54.87 1.62 -19.41
N ILE A 34 -54.39 1.70 -18.16
CA ILE A 34 -55.19 2.18 -17.04
C ILE A 34 -54.99 3.68 -16.87
N LEU A 35 -56.09 4.44 -17.07
CA LEU A 35 -56.11 5.90 -16.90
C LEU A 35 -56.76 6.31 -15.57
N ARG A 36 -57.98 5.82 -15.28
CA ARG A 36 -58.72 6.04 -14.03
C ARG A 36 -59.65 4.84 -13.75
N PRO A 37 -59.20 3.81 -13.03
CA PRO A 37 -60.03 2.64 -12.75
C PRO A 37 -60.97 2.92 -11.57
N GLY A 38 -62.12 2.23 -11.53
CA GLY A 38 -63.00 2.24 -10.34
C GLY A 38 -62.35 1.54 -9.14
N THR A 39 -61.74 0.37 -9.37
CA THR A 39 -60.84 -0.30 -8.41
C THR A 39 -59.63 -0.86 -9.15
N LEU A 40 -58.45 -0.90 -8.51
CA LEU A 40 -57.24 -1.45 -9.13
C LEU A 40 -57.37 -2.95 -9.42
N THR A 41 -57.99 -3.71 -8.51
CA THR A 41 -58.18 -5.17 -8.67
C THR A 41 -58.97 -5.50 -9.93
N SER A 42 -60.11 -4.84 -10.17
CA SER A 42 -60.89 -5.06 -11.40
C SER A 42 -60.15 -4.65 -12.68
N ALA A 43 -59.20 -3.73 -12.58
CA ALA A 43 -58.45 -3.25 -13.72
C ALA A 43 -57.26 -4.16 -14.08
N PHE A 44 -56.76 -4.93 -13.11
CA PHE A 44 -55.70 -5.92 -13.31
C PHE A 44 -56.22 -7.32 -13.65
N ASP A 45 -57.51 -7.59 -13.38
CA ASP A 45 -58.14 -8.88 -13.63
C ASP A 45 -57.92 -9.37 -15.07
N GLY A 46 -57.59 -10.66 -15.22
CA GLY A 46 -57.34 -11.30 -16.51
C GLY A 46 -56.01 -10.96 -17.21
N HIS A 47 -55.09 -10.22 -16.58
CA HIS A 47 -53.77 -9.88 -17.14
C HIS A 47 -52.63 -10.72 -16.54
N ASP A 48 -51.59 -10.98 -17.33
CA ASP A 48 -50.43 -11.78 -16.93
C ASP A 48 -49.40 -10.96 -16.14
N ALA A 49 -49.23 -9.69 -16.53
CA ALA A 49 -48.24 -8.79 -15.95
C ALA A 49 -48.75 -7.35 -15.82
N VAL A 50 -48.29 -6.66 -14.78
CA VAL A 50 -48.52 -5.23 -14.54
C VAL A 50 -47.21 -4.47 -14.75
N VAL A 51 -47.26 -3.39 -15.53
CA VAL A 51 -46.12 -2.50 -15.79
C VAL A 51 -46.38 -1.16 -15.12
N GLU A 52 -45.54 -0.83 -14.16
CA GLU A 52 -45.60 0.41 -13.40
C GLU A 52 -44.81 1.49 -14.14
N ALA A 53 -45.52 2.38 -14.85
CA ALA A 53 -44.96 3.49 -15.63
C ALA A 53 -45.39 4.87 -15.08
N PHE A 54 -45.70 4.94 -13.79
CA PHE A 54 -46.14 6.15 -13.11
C PHE A 54 -44.97 6.99 -12.58
N ASN A 55 -45.26 8.24 -12.19
CA ASN A 55 -44.27 9.16 -11.64
C ASN A 55 -43.70 8.63 -10.29
N PRO A 56 -42.38 8.71 -10.04
CA PRO A 56 -41.77 8.27 -8.78
C PRO A 56 -42.45 8.75 -7.49
N ALA A 57 -43.08 9.92 -7.49
CA ALA A 57 -43.85 10.42 -6.34
C ALA A 57 -45.03 9.52 -5.95
N ALA A 58 -45.58 8.75 -6.90
CA ALA A 58 -46.67 7.81 -6.68
C ALA A 58 -46.19 6.45 -6.12
N ALA A 59 -44.88 6.23 -5.97
CA ALA A 59 -44.33 5.01 -5.35
C ALA A 59 -44.80 4.81 -3.89
N ILE A 60 -45.26 5.87 -3.22
CA ILE A 60 -45.89 5.78 -1.89
C ILE A 60 -47.16 4.90 -1.88
N HIS A 61 -47.78 4.68 -3.04
CA HIS A 61 -48.98 3.84 -3.19
C HIS A 61 -48.66 2.37 -3.48
N GLN A 62 -47.39 1.96 -3.46
CA GLN A 62 -46.96 0.62 -3.86
C GLN A 62 -47.73 -0.49 -3.14
N LYS A 63 -47.97 -0.34 -1.84
CA LYS A 63 -48.72 -1.31 -1.05
C LYS A 63 -50.11 -1.60 -1.64
N ALA A 64 -50.88 -0.56 -1.95
CA ALA A 64 -52.22 -0.70 -2.52
C ALA A 64 -52.19 -1.32 -3.92
N ILE A 65 -51.15 -1.02 -4.71
CA ILE A 65 -50.95 -1.60 -6.04
C ILE A 65 -50.67 -3.11 -5.91
N LEU A 66 -49.75 -3.51 -5.03
CA LEU A 66 -49.37 -4.91 -4.83
C LEU A 66 -50.50 -5.76 -4.24
N GLU A 67 -51.29 -5.20 -3.31
CA GLU A 67 -52.51 -5.86 -2.82
C GLU A 67 -53.50 -6.12 -3.96
N ALA A 68 -53.68 -5.15 -4.86
CA ALA A 68 -54.54 -5.32 -6.03
C ALA A 68 -53.98 -6.32 -7.05
N VAL A 69 -52.67 -6.34 -7.28
CA VAL A 69 -51.95 -7.31 -8.13
C VAL A 69 -52.20 -8.73 -7.64
N LEU A 70 -52.05 -8.97 -6.33
CA LEU A 70 -52.29 -10.28 -5.72
C LEU A 70 -53.77 -10.69 -5.82
N ASN A 71 -54.69 -9.78 -5.49
CA ASN A 71 -56.13 -10.06 -5.52
C ASN A 71 -56.64 -10.36 -6.95
N ALA A 72 -56.00 -9.76 -7.96
CA ALA A 72 -56.31 -10.00 -9.38
C ALA A 72 -55.60 -11.25 -9.96
N GLY A 73 -54.72 -11.91 -9.20
CA GLY A 73 -54.00 -13.10 -9.65
C GLY A 73 -52.91 -12.83 -10.70
N VAL A 74 -52.38 -11.60 -10.77
CA VAL A 74 -51.29 -11.24 -11.68
C VAL A 74 -50.00 -11.94 -11.26
N ARG A 75 -49.20 -12.39 -12.24
CA ARG A 75 -48.03 -13.27 -12.00
C ARG A 75 -46.68 -12.55 -12.06
N HIS A 76 -46.62 -11.38 -12.71
CA HIS A 76 -45.38 -10.63 -12.87
C HIS A 76 -45.60 -9.12 -12.76
N VAL A 77 -44.68 -8.41 -12.10
CA VAL A 77 -44.70 -6.95 -11.97
C VAL A 77 -43.41 -6.34 -12.50
N ILE A 78 -43.53 -5.32 -13.35
CA ILE A 78 -42.41 -4.45 -13.74
C ILE A 78 -42.49 -3.18 -12.92
N THR A 79 -41.45 -2.88 -12.14
CA THR A 79 -41.38 -1.76 -11.20
C THR A 79 -41.11 -0.41 -11.89
N PRO A 80 -41.36 0.73 -11.23
CA PRO A 80 -41.29 2.07 -11.83
C PRO A 80 -39.88 2.64 -11.71
N ASP A 81 -38.89 1.86 -12.13
CA ASP A 81 -37.47 2.24 -12.03
C ASP A 81 -37.03 3.08 -13.23
N PHE A 82 -36.98 2.48 -14.43
CA PHE A 82 -36.68 3.04 -15.77
C PHE A 82 -35.66 4.20 -15.81
N SER A 83 -34.74 4.29 -14.84
CA SER A 83 -33.86 5.44 -14.65
C SER A 83 -32.64 5.08 -13.79
N GLY A 84 -32.37 5.80 -12.70
CA GLY A 84 -31.22 5.59 -11.82
C GLY A 84 -31.25 4.25 -11.07
N ASN A 85 -30.07 3.76 -10.66
CA ASN A 85 -29.90 2.47 -9.99
C ASN A 85 -30.27 2.55 -8.50
N THR A 86 -31.53 2.29 -8.20
CA THR A 86 -32.09 2.18 -6.83
C THR A 86 -31.60 0.96 -6.07
N PHE A 87 -31.03 -0.04 -6.76
CA PHE A 87 -30.52 -1.29 -6.17
C PHE A 87 -29.06 -1.21 -5.73
N HIS A 88 -28.44 -0.04 -5.80
CA HIS A 88 -27.08 0.16 -5.31
C HIS A 88 -27.02 0.18 -3.77
N PRO A 89 -25.98 -0.39 -3.11
CA PRO A 89 -25.87 -0.41 -1.65
C PRO A 89 -25.95 0.96 -0.96
N ARG A 90 -25.53 2.02 -1.66
CA ARG A 90 -25.61 3.42 -1.16
C ARG A 90 -26.82 4.20 -1.67
N ALA A 91 -27.78 3.57 -2.35
CA ALA A 91 -28.97 4.26 -2.83
C ALA A 91 -29.74 4.95 -1.68
N GLY A 92 -29.68 4.38 -0.46
CA GLY A 92 -30.28 4.98 0.75
C GLY A 92 -29.63 6.28 1.24
N GLU A 93 -28.46 6.64 0.72
CA GLU A 93 -27.80 7.92 1.02
C GLU A 93 -28.34 9.06 0.16
N VAL A 94 -29.03 8.74 -0.95
CA VAL A 94 -29.63 9.74 -1.84
C VAL A 94 -31.12 9.84 -1.56
N LEU A 95 -31.52 10.92 -0.89
CA LEU A 95 -32.89 11.09 -0.36
C LEU A 95 -34.02 11.00 -1.41
N ILE A 96 -33.73 11.24 -2.69
CA ILE A 96 -34.71 11.11 -3.78
C ILE A 96 -35.12 9.64 -4.03
N PHE A 97 -34.31 8.67 -3.62
CA PHE A 97 -34.61 7.25 -3.79
C PHE A 97 -35.44 6.66 -2.65
N ASN A 98 -35.63 7.37 -1.52
CA ASN A 98 -36.35 6.84 -0.35
C ASN A 98 -37.74 6.26 -0.68
N PRO A 99 -38.63 6.95 -1.43
CA PRO A 99 -39.94 6.37 -1.77
C PRO A 99 -39.83 5.10 -2.61
N LYS A 100 -38.82 5.01 -3.49
CA LYS A 100 -38.58 3.82 -4.31
C LYS A 100 -38.00 2.67 -3.48
N LEU A 101 -37.12 2.96 -2.52
CA LEU A 101 -36.57 1.96 -1.60
C LEU A 101 -37.64 1.37 -0.68
N GLU A 102 -38.58 2.20 -0.21
CA GLU A 102 -39.74 1.74 0.57
C GLU A 102 -40.67 0.86 -0.28
N ALA A 103 -40.98 1.30 -1.50
CA ALA A 103 -41.76 0.52 -2.47
C ALA A 103 -41.09 -0.83 -2.79
N GLN A 104 -39.77 -0.85 -2.97
CA GLN A 104 -39.00 -2.06 -3.23
C GLN A 104 -39.04 -3.04 -2.05
N ARG A 105 -38.86 -2.55 -0.81
CA ARG A 105 -38.97 -3.40 0.39
C ARG A 105 -40.34 -4.04 0.51
N GLU A 106 -41.39 -3.28 0.19
CA GLU A 106 -42.76 -3.80 0.20
C GLU A 106 -42.96 -4.86 -0.90
N LEU A 107 -42.44 -4.63 -2.10
CA LEU A 107 -42.45 -5.60 -3.19
C LEU A 107 -41.74 -6.91 -2.81
N GLU A 108 -40.53 -6.82 -2.27
CA GLU A 108 -39.74 -7.98 -1.84
C GLU A 108 -40.46 -8.76 -0.74
N ARG A 109 -41.07 -8.06 0.22
CA ARG A 109 -41.89 -8.66 1.28
C ARG A 109 -43.09 -9.42 0.69
N VAL A 110 -43.88 -8.77 -0.17
CA VAL A 110 -45.06 -9.35 -0.79
C VAL A 110 -44.72 -10.55 -1.68
N VAL A 111 -43.63 -10.47 -2.44
CA VAL A 111 -43.14 -11.57 -3.28
C VAL A 111 -42.70 -12.76 -2.43
N ALA A 112 -41.99 -12.53 -1.32
CA ALA A 112 -41.61 -13.58 -0.37
C ALA A 112 -42.83 -14.24 0.28
N GLU A 113 -43.85 -13.46 0.65
CA GLU A 113 -45.11 -13.96 1.22
C GLU A 113 -45.99 -14.69 0.19
N SER A 114 -45.76 -14.48 -1.11
CA SER A 114 -46.58 -15.05 -2.20
C SER A 114 -46.29 -16.52 -2.51
N ASP A 115 -45.28 -17.14 -1.90
CA ASP A 115 -44.86 -18.54 -2.14
C ASP A 115 -44.65 -18.85 -3.64
N GLY A 116 -43.97 -17.94 -4.34
CA GLY A 116 -43.65 -18.08 -5.77
C GLY A 116 -44.79 -17.77 -6.75
N LYS A 117 -45.96 -17.31 -6.27
CA LYS A 117 -47.09 -16.92 -7.11
C LYS A 117 -46.88 -15.58 -7.83
N LEU A 118 -46.09 -14.69 -7.24
CA LEU A 118 -45.75 -13.40 -7.81
C LEU A 118 -44.24 -13.31 -8.07
N SER A 119 -43.88 -12.66 -9.17
CA SER A 119 -42.49 -12.35 -9.50
C SER A 119 -42.37 -10.91 -9.97
N TRP A 120 -41.14 -10.37 -9.97
CA TRP A 120 -40.92 -8.99 -10.37
C TRP A 120 -39.65 -8.80 -11.19
N THR A 121 -39.58 -7.71 -11.96
CA THR A 121 -38.34 -7.24 -12.60
C THR A 121 -38.25 -5.72 -12.50
N ALA A 122 -37.08 -5.20 -12.13
CA ALA A 122 -36.80 -3.77 -12.26
C ALA A 122 -36.01 -3.49 -13.53
N ILE A 123 -36.43 -2.52 -14.34
CA ILE A 123 -35.70 -2.12 -15.54
C ILE A 123 -34.94 -0.83 -15.23
N VAL A 124 -33.61 -0.85 -15.32
CA VAL A 124 -32.76 0.28 -14.95
C VAL A 124 -31.98 0.73 -16.19
N THR A 125 -32.35 1.89 -16.74
CA THR A 125 -31.84 2.38 -18.03
C THR A 125 -30.92 3.60 -17.94
N GLY A 126 -30.73 4.15 -16.74
CA GLY A 126 -30.05 5.43 -16.57
C GLY A 126 -30.86 6.64 -17.07
N PRO A 127 -30.30 7.85 -17.02
CA PRO A 127 -30.90 9.08 -17.54
C PRO A 127 -31.21 9.01 -19.04
N TRP A 128 -32.34 9.60 -19.45
CA TRP A 128 -32.74 9.66 -20.86
C TRP A 128 -32.21 10.91 -21.54
N TYR A 129 -31.13 10.80 -22.32
CA TYR A 129 -30.40 11.98 -22.80
C TYR A 129 -31.22 12.84 -23.76
N ASP A 130 -32.06 12.23 -24.60
CA ASP A 130 -32.96 12.91 -25.54
C ASP A 130 -33.97 13.79 -24.80
N TRP A 131 -34.59 13.25 -23.76
CA TRP A 131 -35.56 13.97 -22.94
C TRP A 131 -34.90 15.01 -22.01
N THR A 132 -33.76 14.66 -21.39
CA THR A 132 -33.11 15.58 -20.44
C THR A 132 -32.50 16.79 -21.14
N ILE A 133 -31.83 16.58 -22.29
CA ILE A 133 -31.23 17.69 -23.06
C ILE A 133 -32.32 18.64 -23.57
N GLU A 134 -33.46 18.11 -24.03
CA GLU A 134 -34.59 18.92 -24.49
C GLU A 134 -35.15 19.81 -23.37
N LYS A 135 -35.28 19.26 -22.16
CA LYS A 135 -35.79 19.98 -20.99
C LYS A 135 -34.76 20.90 -20.32
N GLY A 136 -33.53 20.96 -20.82
CA GLY A 136 -32.43 21.68 -20.18
C GLY A 136 -32.05 21.12 -18.80
N ILE A 137 -32.37 19.85 -18.58
CA ILE A 137 -32.04 19.06 -17.40
C ILE A 137 -30.70 18.35 -17.68
N PHE A 138 -29.92 18.02 -16.65
CA PHE A 138 -28.75 17.14 -16.78
C PHE A 138 -27.51 17.78 -17.45
N TRP A 139 -27.09 18.92 -16.91
CA TRP A 139 -25.82 19.59 -17.21
C TRP A 139 -25.65 20.11 -18.63
N VAL A 140 -26.61 19.92 -19.53
CA VAL A 140 -26.62 20.49 -20.88
C VAL A 140 -27.86 21.37 -20.99
N ASN A 141 -27.65 22.68 -21.06
CA ASN A 141 -28.73 23.65 -21.21
C ASN A 141 -28.68 24.28 -22.60
N ARG A 142 -29.62 23.88 -23.47
CA ARG A 142 -29.68 24.36 -24.86
C ARG A 142 -30.05 25.84 -24.98
N GLU A 143 -30.93 26.34 -24.12
CA GLU A 143 -31.38 27.74 -24.14
C GLU A 143 -30.26 28.71 -23.77
N ARG A 144 -29.50 28.37 -22.72
CA ARG A 144 -28.34 29.14 -22.24
C ARG A 144 -27.07 28.84 -23.01
N LYS A 145 -27.06 27.77 -23.82
CA LYS A 145 -25.88 27.21 -24.48
C LYS A 145 -24.74 26.93 -23.48
N VAL A 146 -25.06 26.23 -22.39
CA VAL A 146 -24.09 25.95 -21.32
C VAL A 146 -24.00 24.44 -21.07
N ILE A 147 -22.78 23.93 -20.93
CA ILE A 147 -22.50 22.61 -20.36
C ILE A 147 -21.88 22.78 -18.98
N THR A 148 -22.52 22.25 -17.94
CA THR A 148 -22.01 22.28 -16.57
C THR A 148 -21.10 21.08 -16.31
N ARG A 149 -19.84 21.32 -15.98
CA ARG A 149 -18.89 20.28 -15.60
C ARG A 149 -18.70 20.28 -14.09
N TYR A 150 -19.07 19.16 -13.46
CA TYR A 150 -18.85 18.94 -12.04
C TYR A 150 -17.51 18.23 -11.82
N GLY A 151 -16.67 18.76 -10.93
CA GLY A 151 -15.36 18.19 -10.62
C GLY A 151 -14.46 18.05 -11.86
N SER A 152 -13.82 16.89 -12.03
CA SER A 152 -12.91 16.65 -13.17
C SER A 152 -13.61 16.51 -14.52
N GLY A 153 -14.92 16.20 -14.52
CA GLY A 153 -15.69 15.87 -15.73
C GLY A 153 -15.31 14.56 -16.43
N ASN A 154 -14.36 13.79 -15.87
CA ASN A 154 -13.94 12.49 -16.42
C ASN A 154 -14.84 11.33 -16.00
N GLN A 155 -15.68 11.54 -14.97
CA GLN A 155 -16.60 10.54 -14.48
C GLN A 155 -17.54 10.07 -15.60
N ARG A 156 -17.59 8.76 -15.81
CA ARG A 156 -18.46 8.12 -16.79
C ARG A 156 -19.76 7.65 -16.15
N TYR A 157 -20.85 7.84 -16.86
CA TYR A 157 -22.19 7.40 -16.45
C TYR A 157 -22.94 6.85 -17.66
N SER A 158 -23.80 5.88 -17.40
CA SER A 158 -24.69 5.32 -18.42
C SER A 158 -25.83 6.29 -18.70
N MET A 159 -26.18 6.46 -19.97
CA MET A 159 -27.35 7.21 -20.42
C MET A 159 -28.02 6.46 -21.57
N SER A 160 -29.31 6.68 -21.71
CA SER A 160 -30.11 5.97 -22.69
C SER A 160 -30.98 6.91 -23.50
N ARG A 161 -31.39 6.44 -24.68
CA ARG A 161 -32.51 7.03 -25.41
C ARG A 161 -33.82 6.62 -24.73
N ARG A 162 -34.84 7.47 -24.75
CA ARG A 162 -36.11 7.20 -24.06
C ARG A 162 -36.81 5.95 -24.61
N ASP A 163 -36.72 5.68 -25.91
CA ASP A 163 -37.24 4.49 -26.60
C ASP A 163 -36.58 3.17 -26.18
N LEU A 164 -35.35 3.20 -25.63
CA LEU A 164 -34.70 1.99 -25.09
C LEU A 164 -35.55 1.34 -23.98
N ASN A 165 -36.31 2.14 -23.22
CA ASN A 165 -37.20 1.61 -22.19
C ASN A 165 -38.25 0.65 -22.76
N GLY A 166 -38.77 0.92 -23.97
CA GLY A 166 -39.71 0.04 -24.66
C GLY A 166 -39.05 -1.25 -25.13
N GLU A 167 -37.86 -1.15 -25.72
CA GLU A 167 -37.07 -2.31 -26.15
C GLU A 167 -36.68 -3.21 -24.98
N ALA A 168 -36.24 -2.61 -23.87
CA ALA A 168 -35.90 -3.29 -22.63
C ALA A 168 -37.11 -4.02 -22.03
N LEU A 169 -38.27 -3.36 -22.02
CA LEU A 169 -39.52 -3.95 -21.52
C LEU A 169 -39.93 -5.17 -22.34
N VAL A 170 -39.91 -5.06 -23.67
CA VAL A 170 -40.21 -6.19 -24.57
C VAL A 170 -39.22 -7.34 -24.34
N ALA A 171 -37.93 -7.05 -24.22
CA ALA A 171 -36.91 -8.07 -23.98
C ALA A 171 -37.12 -8.81 -22.65
N VAL A 172 -37.50 -8.09 -21.60
CA VAL A 172 -37.79 -8.62 -20.27
C VAL A 172 -39.04 -9.49 -20.28
N LEU A 173 -40.16 -8.97 -20.79
CA LEU A 173 -41.44 -9.69 -20.78
C LEU A 173 -41.47 -10.88 -21.73
N SER A 174 -40.65 -10.87 -22.79
CA SER A 174 -40.48 -12.03 -23.68
C SER A 174 -39.63 -13.14 -23.05
N ASN A 175 -38.84 -12.83 -22.01
CA ASN A 175 -37.94 -13.77 -21.34
C ASN A 175 -38.05 -13.69 -19.81
N PRO A 176 -39.25 -13.84 -19.22
CA PRO A 176 -39.47 -13.50 -17.82
C PRO A 176 -38.65 -14.36 -16.85
N GLY A 177 -38.40 -15.64 -17.18
CA GLY A 177 -37.57 -16.52 -16.35
C GLY A 177 -36.10 -16.07 -16.22
N LYS A 178 -35.58 -15.34 -17.20
CA LYS A 178 -34.21 -14.81 -17.19
C LYS A 178 -34.06 -13.59 -16.27
N TYR A 179 -35.13 -12.82 -16.15
CA TYR A 179 -35.16 -11.54 -15.42
C TYR A 179 -35.97 -11.62 -14.12
N GLN A 180 -36.36 -12.82 -13.71
CA GLN A 180 -37.19 -13.03 -12.54
C GLN A 180 -36.51 -12.57 -11.25
N ASN A 181 -37.23 -11.78 -10.46
CA ASN A 181 -36.89 -11.29 -9.13
C ASN A 181 -35.54 -10.57 -9.05
N ARG A 182 -35.26 -9.71 -10.04
CA ARG A 182 -34.00 -8.97 -10.12
C ARG A 182 -34.14 -7.67 -10.90
N ALA A 183 -33.13 -6.80 -10.74
CA ALA A 183 -32.92 -5.67 -11.63
C ALA A 183 -32.25 -6.13 -12.95
N ALA A 184 -32.72 -5.55 -14.05
CA ALA A 184 -32.27 -5.72 -15.42
C ALA A 184 -31.71 -4.38 -15.92
N TYR A 185 -30.46 -4.41 -16.36
CA TYR A 185 -29.66 -3.21 -16.64
C TYR A 185 -29.51 -3.02 -18.15
N PHE A 186 -29.90 -1.84 -18.64
CA PHE A 186 -29.79 -1.49 -20.06
C PHE A 186 -29.15 -0.09 -20.18
N ALA A 187 -28.35 0.14 -21.22
CA ALA A 187 -27.79 1.46 -21.48
C ALA A 187 -27.55 1.64 -22.99
N SER A 188 -27.82 2.82 -23.53
CA SER A 188 -27.44 3.12 -24.93
C SER A 188 -25.97 3.46 -25.03
N HIS A 189 -25.50 4.34 -24.14
CA HIS A 189 -24.13 4.84 -24.14
C HIS A 189 -23.60 5.01 -22.72
N THR A 190 -22.28 4.95 -22.58
CA THR A 190 -21.58 5.31 -21.35
C THR A 190 -20.63 6.45 -21.71
N VAL A 191 -20.88 7.64 -21.15
CA VAL A 191 -20.15 8.86 -21.52
C VAL A 191 -19.72 9.64 -20.28
N SER A 192 -18.69 10.49 -20.44
CA SER A 192 -18.31 11.50 -19.45
C SER A 192 -18.70 12.90 -19.90
N THR A 193 -18.75 13.84 -18.95
CA THR A 193 -19.03 15.24 -19.27
C THR A 193 -17.95 15.84 -20.18
N ASN A 194 -16.68 15.45 -20.01
CA ASN A 194 -15.62 15.86 -20.92
C ASN A 194 -15.82 15.31 -22.35
N GLN A 195 -16.32 14.09 -22.50
CA GLN A 195 -16.67 13.55 -23.82
C GLN A 195 -17.84 14.31 -24.46
N LEU A 196 -18.86 14.70 -23.69
CA LEU A 196 -19.95 15.55 -24.19
C LEU A 196 -19.44 16.93 -24.63
N ILE A 197 -18.53 17.53 -23.88
CA ILE A 197 -17.88 18.81 -24.24
C ILE A 197 -17.10 18.65 -25.56
N SER A 198 -16.36 17.55 -25.73
CA SER A 198 -15.65 17.27 -26.98
C SER A 198 -16.60 17.14 -28.16
N ILE A 199 -17.72 16.43 -28.01
CA ILE A 199 -18.74 16.30 -29.06
C ILE A 199 -19.29 17.67 -29.47
N VAL A 200 -19.60 18.55 -28.51
CA VAL A 200 -20.10 19.89 -28.83
C VAL A 200 -19.06 20.76 -29.54
N LYS A 201 -17.77 20.59 -29.22
CA LYS A 201 -16.67 21.25 -29.94
C LYS A 201 -16.50 20.72 -31.36
N GLU A 202 -16.58 19.40 -31.55
CA GLU A 202 -16.49 18.75 -32.88
C GLU A 202 -17.65 19.17 -33.79
N LEU A 203 -18.85 19.32 -33.25
CA LEU A 203 -20.03 19.80 -33.98
C LEU A 203 -20.00 21.30 -34.29
N ALA A 204 -18.96 22.03 -33.87
CA ALA A 204 -18.76 23.46 -34.10
C ALA A 204 -19.98 24.34 -33.73
N LEU A 205 -20.69 23.98 -32.65
CA LEU A 205 -21.90 24.70 -32.25
C LEU A 205 -21.56 26.06 -31.64
N GLU A 206 -21.91 27.15 -32.34
CA GLU A 206 -21.57 28.52 -31.91
C GLU A 206 -22.30 28.96 -30.63
N GLY A 207 -21.53 29.57 -29.73
CA GLY A 207 -22.01 30.22 -28.51
C GLY A 207 -22.13 29.30 -27.28
N TRP A 208 -21.65 28.06 -27.36
CA TRP A 208 -21.63 27.14 -26.21
C TRP A 208 -20.48 27.44 -25.24
N LYS A 209 -20.77 27.42 -23.93
CA LYS A 209 -19.82 27.65 -22.85
C LYS A 209 -19.77 26.48 -21.87
N VAL A 210 -18.63 26.27 -21.23
CA VAL A 210 -18.47 25.29 -20.14
C VAL A 210 -18.50 26.04 -18.82
N GLU A 211 -19.33 25.60 -17.88
CA GLU A 211 -19.41 26.12 -16.52
C GLU A 211 -18.88 25.07 -15.54
N ASP A 212 -17.77 25.38 -14.86
CA ASP A 212 -17.12 24.48 -13.91
C ASP A 212 -17.70 24.67 -12.50
N VAL A 213 -18.16 23.57 -11.91
CA VAL A 213 -18.72 23.53 -10.55
C VAL A 213 -17.89 22.55 -9.70
N PRO A 214 -17.30 23.00 -8.57
CA PRO A 214 -16.60 22.10 -7.65
C PRO A 214 -17.54 20.99 -7.16
N PHE A 215 -17.02 19.77 -7.08
CA PHE A 215 -17.78 18.62 -6.56
C PHE A 215 -17.74 18.55 -5.03
N ASP A 216 -16.69 19.09 -4.41
CA ASP A 216 -16.51 19.12 -2.96
C ASP A 216 -17.66 19.87 -2.28
N GLY A 217 -18.32 19.23 -1.32
CA GLY A 217 -19.44 19.82 -0.58
C GLY A 217 -20.79 19.79 -1.30
N LEU A 218 -20.86 19.25 -2.53
CA LEU A 218 -22.12 19.19 -3.30
C LEU A 218 -23.15 18.28 -2.62
N PHE A 219 -22.70 17.17 -2.03
CA PHE A 219 -23.55 16.23 -1.31
C PHE A 219 -24.25 16.90 -0.12
N GLU A 220 -23.49 17.58 0.74
CA GLU A 220 -23.99 18.28 1.93
C GLU A 220 -24.89 19.45 1.54
N LYS A 221 -24.55 20.18 0.47
CA LYS A 221 -25.35 21.28 -0.05
C LYS A 221 -26.70 20.77 -0.58
N ALA A 222 -26.69 19.70 -1.36
CA ALA A 222 -27.91 19.08 -1.89
C ALA A 222 -28.83 18.58 -0.77
N HIS A 223 -28.26 17.98 0.28
CA HIS A 223 -29.00 17.57 1.48
C HIS A 223 -29.63 18.75 2.22
N LYS A 224 -28.90 19.85 2.41
CA LYS A 224 -29.44 21.07 3.05
C LYS A 224 -30.60 21.66 2.25
N MET A 225 -30.46 21.75 0.93
CA MET A 225 -31.52 22.23 0.03
C MET A 225 -32.77 21.35 0.12
N TRP A 226 -32.60 20.03 0.21
CA TRP A 226 -33.73 19.11 0.36
C TRP A 226 -34.47 19.26 1.69
N GLN A 227 -33.75 19.49 2.79
CA GLN A 227 -34.35 19.76 4.10
C GLN A 227 -35.07 21.11 4.11
N GLU A 228 -34.53 22.12 3.41
CA GLU A 228 -35.17 23.42 3.25
C GLU A 228 -36.47 23.33 2.45
N ASP A 229 -36.47 22.64 1.30
CA ASP A 229 -37.68 22.37 0.52
C ASP A 229 -38.74 21.62 1.34
N THR A 230 -38.29 20.74 2.24
CA THR A 230 -39.17 20.02 3.18
C THR A 230 -39.80 20.95 4.19
N ARG A 231 -39.03 21.83 4.82
CA ARG A 231 -39.56 22.82 5.78
C ARG A 231 -40.52 23.82 5.12
N ASN A 232 -40.24 24.18 3.87
CA ASN A 232 -41.05 25.12 3.10
C ASN A 232 -42.31 24.49 2.48
N GLY A 233 -42.53 23.18 2.68
CA GLY A 233 -43.73 22.49 2.18
C GLY A 233 -43.81 22.41 0.66
N VAL A 234 -42.67 22.39 -0.05
CA VAL A 234 -42.62 22.33 -1.52
C VAL A 234 -43.30 21.05 -2.00
N GLN A 235 -44.40 21.21 -2.75
CA GLN A 235 -45.22 20.11 -3.25
C GLN A 235 -44.63 19.49 -4.54
N ASP A 236 -44.15 20.31 -5.48
CA ASP A 236 -43.52 19.84 -6.70
C ASP A 236 -42.00 19.71 -6.52
N ARG A 237 -41.59 18.61 -5.90
CA ARG A 237 -40.17 18.34 -5.66
C ARG A 237 -39.41 17.96 -6.92
N LEU A 238 -40.07 17.39 -7.93
CA LEU A 238 -39.41 16.89 -9.15
C LEU A 238 -38.69 18.03 -9.91
N ASN A 239 -39.31 19.21 -9.92
CA ASN A 239 -38.77 20.41 -10.57
C ASN A 239 -37.95 21.31 -9.61
N SER A 240 -37.72 20.86 -8.37
CA SER A 240 -36.94 21.63 -7.40
C SER A 240 -35.44 21.61 -7.68
N LYS A 241 -34.73 22.66 -7.25
CA LYS A 241 -33.26 22.71 -7.32
C LYS A 241 -32.62 21.64 -6.44
N ALA A 242 -33.25 21.28 -5.31
CA ALA A 242 -32.76 20.23 -4.43
C ALA A 242 -32.79 18.86 -5.11
N TYR A 243 -33.87 18.54 -5.81
CA TYR A 243 -34.00 17.29 -6.56
C TYR A 243 -32.98 17.19 -7.70
N ALA A 244 -32.76 18.27 -8.44
CA ALA A 244 -31.73 18.32 -9.48
C ALA A 244 -30.31 18.12 -8.93
N ALA A 245 -30.00 18.72 -7.77
CA ALA A 245 -28.71 18.57 -7.11
C ALA A 245 -28.48 17.15 -6.57
N LEU A 246 -29.49 16.56 -5.91
CA LEU A 246 -29.41 15.18 -5.41
C LEU A 246 -29.37 14.15 -6.55
N SER A 247 -30.07 14.42 -7.66
CA SER A 247 -29.97 13.59 -8.86
C SER A 247 -28.54 13.62 -9.42
N THR A 248 -27.95 14.82 -9.51
CA THR A 248 -26.55 15.01 -9.94
C THR A 248 -25.57 14.23 -9.07
N VAL A 249 -25.74 14.29 -7.74
CA VAL A 249 -24.97 13.50 -6.78
C VAL A 249 -25.12 12.00 -7.06
N ALA A 250 -26.34 11.50 -7.24
CA ALA A 250 -26.60 10.07 -7.47
C ALA A 250 -25.88 9.49 -8.70
N LEU A 251 -25.56 10.32 -9.68
CA LEU A 251 -24.96 9.92 -10.96
C LEU A 251 -23.44 10.08 -11.00
N LEU A 252 -22.92 11.07 -10.28
CA LEU A 252 -21.49 11.39 -10.22
C LEU A 252 -20.77 10.69 -9.07
N ASP A 253 -21.53 10.10 -8.15
CA ASP A 253 -20.99 9.35 -7.04
C ASP A 253 -20.25 8.09 -7.53
N GLU A 254 -18.94 8.01 -7.26
CA GLU A 254 -18.01 7.06 -7.88
C GLU A 254 -18.34 5.59 -7.63
N ASP A 255 -19.04 5.26 -6.53
CA ASP A 255 -19.42 3.87 -6.24
C ASP A 255 -20.77 3.48 -6.86
N ASN A 256 -21.66 4.42 -7.22
CA ASN A 256 -23.06 4.15 -7.67
C ASN A 256 -23.20 3.67 -9.14
N ARG A 257 -22.15 3.04 -9.70
CA ARG A 257 -22.03 2.73 -11.13
C ARG A 257 -23.00 1.64 -11.58
N GLN A 258 -23.73 1.87 -12.67
CA GLN A 258 -24.08 0.79 -13.60
C GLN A 258 -22.86 0.51 -14.48
N LYS A 259 -22.10 -0.55 -14.17
CA LYS A 259 -21.08 -1.06 -15.09
C LYS A 259 -21.78 -1.68 -16.31
N ARG A 260 -21.30 -1.33 -17.50
CA ARG A 260 -21.80 -1.78 -18.81
C ARG A 260 -22.00 -3.30 -18.83
N PRO A 261 -23.20 -3.87 -19.07
CA PRO A 261 -23.25 -5.19 -19.68
C PRO A 261 -22.89 -4.99 -21.16
N SER A 262 -21.75 -5.52 -21.60
CA SER A 262 -21.57 -5.79 -23.03
C SER A 262 -22.71 -6.71 -23.47
N PHE A 263 -23.14 -6.63 -24.73
CA PHE A 263 -24.12 -7.57 -25.31
C PHE A 263 -23.69 -9.06 -25.20
N SER A 264 -22.46 -9.34 -24.76
CA SER A 264 -21.92 -10.67 -24.45
C SER A 264 -21.99 -11.09 -22.98
N ALA A 265 -22.35 -10.20 -22.04
CA ALA A 265 -22.45 -10.52 -20.61
C ALA A 265 -23.84 -11.10 -20.26
N LEU A 266 -24.17 -12.21 -20.90
CA LEU A 266 -25.33 -13.05 -20.60
C LEU A 266 -24.90 -14.24 -19.73
N ALA A 267 -24.34 -13.96 -18.55
CA ALA A 267 -24.05 -14.98 -17.55
C ALA A 267 -24.60 -14.58 -16.17
N PRO A 268 -25.14 -15.53 -15.39
CA PRO A 268 -25.90 -15.27 -14.17
C PRO A 268 -25.04 -14.58 -13.10
N ALA A 269 -25.68 -13.68 -12.35
CA ALA A 269 -25.10 -13.00 -11.20
C ALA A 269 -25.20 -13.88 -9.93
N ASP A 270 -24.87 -15.16 -10.08
CA ASP A 270 -24.42 -16.03 -8.99
C ASP A 270 -23.02 -16.47 -9.36
N LYS A 271 -22.04 -15.58 -9.20
CA LYS A 271 -20.64 -15.95 -9.43
C LYS A 271 -20.15 -16.73 -8.21
N MET A 272 -20.31 -18.04 -8.30
CA MET A 272 -19.72 -19.03 -7.41
C MET A 272 -18.18 -18.94 -7.45
N ALA A 273 -17.53 -19.38 -6.37
CA ALA A 273 -16.07 -19.51 -6.33
C ALA A 273 -15.56 -20.28 -7.57
N LEU A 274 -14.48 -19.80 -8.16
CA LEU A 274 -13.87 -20.36 -9.37
C LEU A 274 -13.04 -21.61 -9.05
N HIS A 275 -13.70 -22.64 -8.51
CA HIS A 275 -13.05 -23.89 -8.09
C HIS A 275 -12.32 -24.62 -9.23
N GLN A 276 -12.76 -24.40 -10.47
CA GLN A 276 -12.07 -24.86 -11.67
C GLN A 276 -10.61 -24.35 -11.79
N TYR A 277 -10.26 -23.28 -11.08
CA TYR A 277 -8.92 -22.69 -11.04
C TYR A 277 -8.26 -22.82 -9.66
N ASP A 278 -8.68 -23.77 -8.83
CA ASP A 278 -8.08 -24.04 -7.51
C ASP A 278 -6.55 -24.21 -7.58
N TYR A 279 -6.03 -24.77 -8.68
CA TYR A 279 -4.59 -24.92 -8.90
C TYR A 279 -3.87 -23.57 -9.07
N ILE A 280 -4.49 -22.59 -9.75
CA ILE A 280 -3.94 -21.23 -9.91
C ILE A 280 -3.92 -20.55 -8.54
N PHE A 281 -5.02 -20.68 -7.79
CA PHE A 281 -5.10 -20.14 -6.43
C PHE A 281 -4.04 -20.77 -5.50
N ALA A 282 -3.85 -22.09 -5.55
CA ALA A 282 -2.84 -22.79 -4.76
C ALA A 282 -1.41 -22.34 -5.10
N ILE A 283 -1.08 -22.24 -6.40
CA ILE A 283 0.23 -21.73 -6.86
C ILE A 283 0.41 -20.28 -6.42
N GLY A 284 -0.59 -19.43 -6.65
CA GLY A 284 -0.57 -18.03 -6.22
C GLY A 284 -0.36 -17.88 -4.72
N THR A 285 -0.99 -18.73 -3.91
CA THR A 285 -0.80 -18.77 -2.45
C THR A 285 0.64 -19.12 -2.08
N ILE A 286 1.20 -20.20 -2.65
CA ILE A 286 2.56 -20.65 -2.34
C ILE A 286 3.59 -19.57 -2.70
N PHE A 287 3.48 -19.01 -3.90
CA PHE A 287 4.44 -18.01 -4.37
C PHE A 287 4.23 -16.65 -3.71
N ALA A 288 3.01 -16.29 -3.28
CA ALA A 288 2.79 -15.10 -2.45
C ALA A 288 3.44 -15.23 -1.08
N PHE A 289 3.41 -16.44 -0.49
CA PHE A 289 4.15 -16.70 0.74
C PHE A 289 5.66 -16.59 0.52
N LEU A 290 6.15 -17.17 -0.59
CA LEU A 290 7.57 -17.09 -0.95
C LEU A 290 8.00 -15.64 -1.23
N ASP A 291 7.16 -14.83 -1.86
CA ASP A 291 7.43 -13.41 -2.10
C ASP A 291 7.48 -12.64 -0.78
N ALA A 292 6.53 -12.86 0.14
CA ALA A 292 6.57 -12.31 1.51
C ALA A 292 7.83 -12.73 2.28
N TRP A 293 8.22 -14.01 2.16
CA TRP A 293 9.46 -14.52 2.73
C TRP A 293 10.71 -13.86 2.13
N ASN A 294 10.74 -13.66 0.81
CA ASN A 294 11.84 -12.95 0.16
C ASN A 294 11.89 -11.48 0.55
N ILE A 295 10.74 -10.83 0.78
CA ILE A 295 10.69 -9.44 1.29
C ILE A 295 11.42 -9.35 2.63
N GLY A 296 11.07 -10.21 3.58
CA GLY A 296 11.77 -10.25 4.86
C GLY A 296 13.26 -10.60 4.73
N ALA A 297 13.62 -11.54 3.85
CA ALA A 297 15.01 -11.93 3.66
C ALA A 297 15.86 -10.85 2.95
N ASN A 298 15.31 -10.15 1.98
CA ASN A 298 16.04 -9.18 1.19
C ASN A 298 16.16 -7.84 1.92
N ASP A 299 15.10 -7.41 2.59
CA ASP A 299 14.96 -6.03 3.03
C ASP A 299 15.23 -5.83 4.54
N VAL A 300 15.42 -6.91 5.32
CA VAL A 300 15.84 -6.81 6.74
C VAL A 300 17.09 -5.94 6.94
N ALA A 301 18.00 -5.98 5.97
CA ALA A 301 19.22 -5.20 5.99
C ALA A 301 18.97 -3.70 5.93
N ASN A 302 17.84 -3.27 5.37
CA ASN A 302 17.50 -1.85 5.28
C ASN A 302 17.26 -1.21 6.65
N SER A 303 16.82 -2.01 7.63
CA SER A 303 16.55 -1.53 9.00
C SER A 303 17.65 -1.90 9.98
N TRP A 304 18.33 -3.03 9.79
CA TRP A 304 19.20 -3.62 10.81
C TRP A 304 20.68 -3.72 10.43
N ALA A 305 21.07 -3.56 9.16
CA ALA A 305 22.47 -3.69 8.78
C ALA A 305 23.35 -2.63 9.45
N THR A 306 22.86 -1.40 9.54
CA THR A 306 23.53 -0.26 10.19
C THR A 306 23.73 -0.50 11.69
N SER A 307 22.72 -1.01 12.41
CA SER A 307 22.75 -1.20 13.87
C SER A 307 23.53 -2.44 14.30
N VAL A 308 23.57 -3.47 13.45
CA VAL A 308 24.43 -4.63 13.68
C VAL A 308 25.89 -4.34 13.28
N SER A 309 26.12 -3.63 12.17
CA SER A 309 27.47 -3.27 11.73
C SER A 309 28.14 -2.24 12.63
N SER A 310 27.37 -1.29 13.18
CA SER A 310 27.85 -0.36 14.21
C SER A 310 28.00 -1.01 15.58
N ARG A 311 27.54 -2.26 15.76
CA ARG A 311 27.57 -3.00 17.03
C ARG A 311 26.71 -2.38 18.14
N SER A 312 25.69 -1.59 17.79
CA SER A 312 24.67 -1.12 18.72
C SER A 312 23.81 -2.27 19.26
N ILE A 313 23.56 -3.30 18.44
CA ILE A 313 22.77 -4.47 18.79
C ILE A 313 23.40 -5.75 18.22
N SER A 314 23.14 -6.90 18.85
CA SER A 314 23.57 -8.19 18.29
C SER A 314 22.67 -8.62 17.14
N TYR A 315 23.20 -9.49 16.26
CA TYR A 315 22.45 -10.01 15.12
C TYR A 315 21.15 -10.71 15.54
N ILE A 316 21.18 -11.58 16.55
CA ILE A 316 20.00 -12.31 17.04
C ILE A 316 18.93 -11.35 17.57
N GLN A 317 19.35 -10.33 18.33
CA GLN A 317 18.43 -9.31 18.84
C GLN A 317 17.79 -8.53 17.69
N ALA A 318 18.57 -8.15 16.67
CA ALA A 318 18.06 -7.49 15.47
C ALA A 318 17.05 -8.36 14.71
N MET A 319 17.34 -9.65 14.50
CA MET A 319 16.41 -10.56 13.81
C MET A 319 15.12 -10.78 14.63
N THR A 320 15.23 -10.84 15.95
CA THR A 320 14.06 -11.00 16.83
C THR A 320 13.17 -9.76 16.81
N LEU A 321 13.76 -8.57 16.98
CA LEU A 321 13.02 -7.31 16.91
C LEU A 321 12.46 -7.07 15.50
N GLY A 322 13.24 -7.37 14.46
CA GLY A 322 12.80 -7.30 13.07
C GLY A 322 11.56 -8.14 12.81
N SER A 323 11.58 -9.45 13.15
CA SER A 323 10.42 -10.32 12.97
C SER A 323 9.16 -9.81 13.69
N ILE A 324 9.31 -9.26 14.91
CA ILE A 324 8.16 -8.71 15.66
C ILE A 324 7.66 -7.42 15.00
N LEU A 325 8.54 -6.46 14.74
CA LEU A 325 8.15 -5.13 14.29
C LEU A 325 7.66 -5.12 12.86
N GLU A 326 8.26 -5.92 11.97
CA GLU A 326 7.76 -6.06 10.60
C GLU A 326 6.41 -6.76 10.57
N PHE A 327 6.21 -7.80 11.40
CA PHE A 327 4.91 -8.45 11.55
C PHE A 327 3.84 -7.47 12.05
N VAL A 328 4.14 -6.71 13.11
CA VAL A 328 3.20 -5.73 13.69
C VAL A 328 2.92 -4.59 12.70
N GLY A 329 3.92 -4.12 11.96
CA GLY A 329 3.75 -3.12 10.90
C GLY A 329 2.87 -3.64 9.76
N ALA A 330 3.13 -4.86 9.30
CA ALA A 330 2.39 -5.53 8.24
C ALA A 330 0.90 -5.70 8.59
N VAL A 331 0.60 -6.21 9.78
CA VAL A 331 -0.78 -6.45 10.24
C VAL A 331 -1.48 -5.14 10.63
N GLY A 332 -0.77 -4.21 11.29
CA GLY A 332 -1.37 -2.99 11.83
C GLY A 332 -1.67 -1.91 10.80
N VAL A 333 -0.84 -1.79 9.76
CA VAL A 333 -0.89 -0.66 8.80
C VAL A 333 -0.80 -1.11 7.33
N GLY A 334 -0.57 -2.39 7.05
CA GLY A 334 -0.33 -2.89 5.69
C GLY A 334 -1.54 -2.90 4.74
N ALA A 335 -2.76 -2.94 5.27
CA ALA A 335 -3.99 -3.11 4.48
C ALA A 335 -4.16 -2.07 3.35
N ARG A 336 -3.86 -0.79 3.62
CA ARG A 336 -4.11 0.30 2.66
C ARG A 336 -3.05 0.44 1.57
N VAL A 337 -1.87 -0.15 1.75
CA VAL A 337 -0.79 -0.07 0.75
C VAL A 337 -1.04 -1.06 -0.40
N ALA A 338 -1.70 -2.18 -0.10
CA ALA A 338 -2.06 -3.21 -1.08
C ALA A 338 -2.84 -2.64 -2.27
N ASP A 339 -3.71 -1.64 -2.05
CA ASP A 339 -4.51 -0.99 -3.09
C ASP A 339 -3.66 -0.26 -4.15
N THR A 340 -2.47 0.22 -3.78
CA THR A 340 -1.63 1.08 -4.64
C THR A 340 -0.96 0.28 -5.76
N ILE A 341 -0.56 -0.96 -5.50
CA ILE A 341 0.11 -1.83 -6.50
C ILE A 341 -0.88 -2.33 -7.54
N ARG A 342 -2.13 -2.57 -7.11
CA ARG A 342 -3.20 -3.11 -7.95
C ARG A 342 -3.72 -2.11 -8.99
N THR A 343 -3.79 -0.83 -8.65
CA THR A 343 -4.54 0.19 -9.42
C THR A 343 -3.69 1.14 -10.23
N LYS A 344 -2.38 1.26 -9.93
CA LYS A 344 -1.52 2.30 -10.56
C LYS A 344 -0.80 1.87 -11.83
N ILE A 345 -0.81 0.58 -12.16
CA ILE A 345 0.01 0.02 -13.25
C ILE A 345 -0.86 -0.52 -14.38
N VAL A 346 -1.88 -1.30 -14.02
CA VAL A 346 -2.79 -1.95 -14.97
C VAL A 346 -4.22 -1.56 -14.58
N ASP A 347 -4.99 -1.07 -15.55
CA ASP A 347 -6.41 -0.79 -15.34
C ASP A 347 -7.16 -2.12 -15.23
N ILE A 348 -7.77 -2.33 -14.07
CA ILE A 348 -8.47 -3.58 -13.75
C ILE A 348 -9.77 -3.67 -14.55
N ASP A 349 -10.26 -2.56 -15.10
CA ASP A 349 -11.48 -2.50 -15.90
C ASP A 349 -11.37 -3.35 -17.18
N PHE A 350 -10.15 -3.58 -17.70
CA PHE A 350 -9.93 -4.49 -18.83
C PHE A 350 -10.25 -5.96 -18.50
N PHE A 351 -10.23 -6.34 -17.23
CA PHE A 351 -10.42 -7.72 -16.77
C PHE A 351 -11.82 -7.99 -16.19
N GLU A 352 -12.76 -7.04 -16.28
CA GLU A 352 -14.12 -7.23 -15.76
C GLU A 352 -14.86 -8.41 -16.40
N ASN A 353 -14.65 -8.58 -17.71
CA ASN A 353 -15.29 -9.62 -18.50
C ASN A 353 -14.63 -10.99 -18.30
N ASP A 354 -13.34 -11.02 -17.98
CA ASP A 354 -12.60 -12.25 -17.69
C ASP A 354 -11.69 -12.07 -16.46
N PRO A 355 -12.26 -12.13 -15.24
CA PRO A 355 -11.49 -11.98 -14.01
C PRO A 355 -10.45 -13.09 -13.84
N ALA A 356 -10.67 -14.28 -14.41
CA ALA A 356 -9.74 -15.40 -14.31
C ALA A 356 -8.39 -15.10 -14.98
N LEU A 357 -8.38 -14.31 -16.07
CA LEU A 357 -7.14 -13.83 -16.69
C LEU A 357 -6.35 -12.91 -15.76
N LEU A 358 -7.01 -12.05 -14.99
CA LEU A 358 -6.34 -11.21 -14.00
C LEU A 358 -5.73 -12.05 -12.87
N MET A 359 -6.46 -13.04 -12.38
CA MET A 359 -5.96 -13.97 -11.36
C MET A 359 -4.71 -14.72 -11.87
N LEU A 360 -4.75 -15.20 -13.12
CA LEU A 360 -3.58 -15.81 -13.76
C LEU A 360 -2.42 -14.82 -13.86
N GLY A 361 -2.64 -13.61 -14.39
CA GLY A 361 -1.61 -12.60 -14.54
C GLY A 361 -0.96 -12.20 -13.21
N MET A 362 -1.78 -12.00 -12.16
CA MET A 362 -1.28 -11.69 -10.81
C MET A 362 -0.48 -12.86 -10.22
N THR A 363 -0.92 -14.09 -10.48
CA THR A 363 -0.15 -15.30 -10.10
C THR A 363 1.21 -15.32 -10.79
N CYS A 364 1.27 -15.05 -12.10
CA CYS A 364 2.53 -14.96 -12.85
C CYS A 364 3.44 -13.84 -12.33
N ALA A 365 2.87 -12.67 -11.99
CA ALA A 365 3.64 -11.54 -11.45
C ALA A 365 4.31 -11.90 -10.12
N VAL A 366 3.58 -12.56 -9.22
CA VAL A 366 4.11 -13.00 -7.91
C VAL A 366 5.15 -14.11 -8.08
N VAL A 367 4.91 -15.08 -8.98
CA VAL A 367 5.89 -16.13 -9.31
C VAL A 367 7.18 -15.53 -9.83
N ALA A 368 7.09 -14.58 -10.77
CA ALA A 368 8.24 -13.90 -11.33
C ALA A 368 9.02 -13.12 -10.27
N SER A 369 8.31 -12.35 -9.44
CA SER A 369 8.92 -11.56 -8.37
C SER A 369 9.65 -12.45 -7.37
N SER A 370 8.98 -13.47 -6.85
CA SER A 370 9.53 -14.34 -5.82
C SER A 370 10.74 -15.14 -6.30
N ILE A 371 10.72 -15.70 -7.52
CA ILE A 371 11.88 -16.42 -8.07
C ILE A 371 13.08 -15.48 -8.25
N TYR A 372 12.84 -14.29 -8.80
CA TYR A 372 13.89 -13.30 -9.01
C TYR A 372 14.50 -12.84 -7.68
N LEU A 373 13.66 -12.51 -6.69
CA LEU A 373 14.12 -12.10 -5.36
C LEU A 373 14.90 -13.21 -4.65
N THR A 374 14.44 -14.47 -4.68
CA THR A 374 15.18 -15.59 -4.09
C THR A 374 16.59 -15.72 -4.67
N PHE A 375 16.72 -15.54 -5.99
CA PHE A 375 18.02 -15.55 -6.66
C PHE A 375 18.90 -14.36 -6.24
N CYS A 376 18.38 -13.14 -6.28
CA CYS A 376 19.09 -11.92 -5.87
C CYS A 376 19.56 -12.00 -4.41
N THR A 377 18.69 -12.44 -3.51
CA THR A 377 19.04 -12.63 -2.11
C THR A 377 20.12 -13.70 -1.94
N LYS A 378 20.09 -14.80 -2.71
CA LYS A 378 21.13 -15.85 -2.65
C LYS A 378 22.53 -15.31 -2.94
N ILE A 379 22.64 -14.51 -4.01
CA ILE A 379 23.92 -13.89 -4.42
C ILE A 379 24.26 -12.66 -3.56
N GLY A 380 23.33 -12.24 -2.69
CA GLY A 380 23.50 -11.10 -1.81
C GLY A 380 23.44 -9.75 -2.55
N LEU A 381 22.69 -9.68 -3.66
CA LEU A 381 22.43 -8.44 -4.39
C LEU A 381 21.19 -7.75 -3.77
N PRO A 382 21.35 -6.60 -3.11
CA PRO A 382 20.23 -5.85 -2.55
C PRO A 382 19.40 -5.22 -3.67
N VAL A 383 18.21 -5.75 -3.88
CA VAL A 383 17.25 -5.27 -4.88
C VAL A 383 16.04 -4.59 -4.25
N SER A 384 15.15 -4.03 -5.07
CA SER A 384 13.88 -3.44 -4.63
C SER A 384 12.75 -4.44 -4.86
N THR A 385 12.13 -4.88 -3.77
CA THR A 385 10.97 -5.79 -3.81
C THR A 385 9.76 -5.15 -4.48
N THR A 386 9.53 -3.85 -4.22
CA THR A 386 8.50 -3.05 -4.91
C THR A 386 8.73 -3.05 -6.42
N HIS A 387 9.97 -2.84 -6.90
CA HIS A 387 10.23 -2.85 -8.35
C HIS A 387 10.10 -4.24 -8.97
N SER A 388 10.40 -5.29 -8.21
CA SER A 388 10.26 -6.67 -8.64
C SER A 388 8.80 -6.99 -8.95
N ILE A 389 7.88 -6.73 -8.01
CA ILE A 389 6.46 -6.98 -8.25
C ILE A 389 5.87 -6.01 -9.29
N MET A 390 6.26 -4.74 -9.28
CA MET A 390 5.82 -3.78 -10.30
C MET A 390 6.26 -4.23 -11.71
N GLY A 391 7.51 -4.69 -11.86
CA GLY A 391 8.00 -5.30 -13.09
C GLY A 391 7.14 -6.49 -13.50
N GLY A 392 6.85 -7.39 -12.55
CA GLY A 392 5.97 -8.54 -12.79
C GLY A 392 4.56 -8.16 -13.27
N VAL A 393 3.95 -7.14 -12.66
CA VAL A 393 2.61 -6.64 -13.05
C VAL A 393 2.65 -5.96 -14.42
N ILE A 394 3.69 -5.19 -14.73
CA ILE A 394 3.91 -4.63 -16.08
C ILE A 394 4.02 -5.77 -17.10
N GLY A 395 4.83 -6.79 -16.81
CA GLY A 395 5.06 -7.93 -17.70
C GLY A 395 3.79 -8.69 -18.06
N MET A 396 2.98 -9.05 -17.06
CA MET A 396 1.69 -9.71 -17.32
C MET A 396 0.70 -8.77 -18.01
N GLY A 397 0.72 -7.47 -17.69
CA GLY A 397 -0.09 -6.46 -18.36
C GLY A 397 0.21 -6.38 -19.86
N VAL A 398 1.50 -6.35 -20.23
CA VAL A 398 1.92 -6.34 -21.65
C VAL A 398 1.42 -7.59 -22.36
N ALA A 399 1.52 -8.76 -21.72
CA ALA A 399 1.11 -10.03 -22.30
C ALA A 399 -0.42 -10.18 -22.46
N LEU A 400 -1.22 -9.61 -21.56
CA LEU A 400 -2.67 -9.79 -21.52
C LEU A 400 -3.44 -8.70 -22.28
N ILE A 401 -3.05 -7.44 -22.13
CA ILE A 401 -3.79 -6.29 -22.68
C ILE A 401 -2.96 -5.46 -23.69
N GLY A 402 -1.71 -5.83 -23.94
CA GLY A 402 -0.82 -5.11 -24.87
C GLY A 402 -0.16 -3.88 -24.24
N ALA A 403 1.01 -3.51 -24.76
CA ALA A 403 1.81 -2.41 -24.21
C ALA A 403 1.11 -1.05 -24.28
N GLU A 404 0.25 -0.80 -25.27
CA GLU A 404 -0.45 0.49 -25.44
C GLU A 404 -1.47 0.77 -24.33
N ASN A 405 -1.98 -0.28 -23.67
CA ASN A 405 -3.00 -0.18 -22.63
C ASN A 405 -2.41 -0.15 -21.21
N ILE A 406 -1.09 -0.01 -21.09
CA ILE A 406 -0.39 0.20 -19.82
C ILE A 406 -0.23 1.70 -19.56
N HIS A 407 -0.42 2.11 -18.31
CA HIS A 407 -0.18 3.48 -17.87
C HIS A 407 1.33 3.78 -17.80
N TRP A 408 1.96 4.03 -18.94
CA TRP A 408 3.39 4.42 -18.99
C TRP A 408 3.60 5.79 -18.35
N THR A 409 2.74 6.75 -18.68
CA THR A 409 2.76 8.13 -18.18
C THR A 409 1.43 8.49 -17.54
N SER A 410 1.45 9.46 -16.62
CA SER A 410 0.23 10.05 -16.07
C SER A 410 -0.56 10.75 -17.18
N ALA A 411 -1.88 10.52 -17.25
CA ALA A 411 -2.77 11.22 -18.17
C ALA A 411 -2.81 12.74 -17.95
N SER A 412 -2.42 13.21 -16.75
CA SER A 412 -2.35 14.64 -16.38
C SER A 412 -0.92 15.21 -16.36
N GLY A 413 0.10 14.44 -16.73
CA GLY A 413 1.52 14.85 -16.61
C GLY A 413 2.06 14.89 -15.17
N SER A 414 1.30 14.36 -14.21
CA SER A 414 1.66 14.30 -12.80
C SER A 414 2.70 13.21 -12.51
N ILE A 415 3.58 13.42 -11.51
CA ILE A 415 4.66 12.49 -11.14
C ILE A 415 4.14 11.28 -10.33
N ASP A 416 2.91 11.31 -9.86
CA ASP A 416 2.32 10.39 -8.89
C ASP A 416 1.70 9.11 -9.49
N SER A 417 1.67 8.97 -10.82
CA SER A 417 1.03 7.84 -11.51
C SER A 417 1.79 7.38 -12.75
N GLY A 418 1.71 6.08 -13.02
CA GLY A 418 2.30 5.43 -14.18
C GLY A 418 3.74 4.93 -13.98
N VAL A 419 4.24 4.16 -14.93
CA VAL A 419 5.57 3.51 -14.88
C VAL A 419 6.70 4.54 -14.76
N VAL A 420 6.55 5.74 -15.34
CA VAL A 420 7.55 6.84 -15.21
C VAL A 420 7.83 7.22 -13.75
N SER A 421 6.84 7.14 -12.86
CA SER A 421 7.04 7.44 -11.44
C SER A 421 8.10 6.53 -10.80
N VAL A 422 8.24 5.30 -11.28
CA VAL A 422 9.25 4.32 -10.82
C VAL A 422 10.65 4.77 -11.21
N PHE A 423 10.84 5.18 -12.46
CA PHE A 423 12.14 5.66 -12.94
C PHE A 423 12.55 6.97 -12.25
N LEU A 424 11.60 7.86 -11.99
CA LEU A 424 11.85 9.09 -11.23
C LEU A 424 12.25 8.79 -9.78
N ALA A 425 11.64 7.78 -9.16
CA ALA A 425 11.98 7.36 -7.80
C ALA A 425 13.45 6.89 -7.67
N TRP A 426 14.06 6.33 -8.73
CA TRP A 426 15.47 5.88 -8.72
C TRP A 426 16.47 7.01 -8.45
N ILE A 427 16.08 8.24 -8.73
CA ILE A 427 16.91 9.43 -8.51
C ILE A 427 16.42 10.20 -7.29
N ILE A 428 15.11 10.47 -7.25
CA ILE A 428 14.52 11.34 -6.23
C ILE A 428 14.65 10.71 -4.83
N ALA A 429 14.36 9.43 -4.66
CA ALA A 429 14.34 8.81 -3.34
C ALA A 429 15.75 8.68 -2.71
N PRO A 430 16.77 8.10 -3.39
CA PRO A 430 18.13 8.09 -2.85
C PRO A 430 18.69 9.49 -2.63
N GLY A 431 18.42 10.43 -3.56
CA GLY A 431 18.91 11.81 -3.45
C GLY A 431 18.33 12.54 -2.24
N LEU A 432 17.01 12.43 -2.03
CA LEU A 432 16.33 13.04 -0.90
C LEU A 432 16.73 12.40 0.43
N ALA A 433 16.86 11.07 0.48
CA ALA A 433 17.33 10.37 1.67
C ALA A 433 18.80 10.70 2.00
N GLY A 434 19.64 10.83 0.98
CA GLY A 434 21.01 11.31 1.11
C GLY A 434 21.07 12.72 1.69
N ALA A 435 20.23 13.64 1.20
CA ALA A 435 20.15 15.00 1.72
C ALA A 435 19.69 15.02 3.19
N PHE A 436 18.60 14.35 3.53
CA PHE A 436 18.11 14.30 4.92
C PHE A 436 19.11 13.62 5.86
N GLY A 437 19.69 12.49 5.46
CA GLY A 437 20.72 11.80 6.24
C GLY A 437 21.94 12.69 6.49
N ALA A 438 22.42 13.38 5.45
CA ALA A 438 23.53 14.32 5.56
C ALA A 438 23.20 15.51 6.48
N ILE A 439 22.00 16.08 6.40
CA ILE A 439 21.54 17.17 7.27
C ILE A 439 21.52 16.71 8.72
N ILE A 440 20.88 15.58 9.01
CA ILE A 440 20.75 15.03 10.37
C ILE A 440 22.14 14.72 10.95
N PHE A 441 23.01 14.10 10.17
CA PHE A 441 24.35 13.79 10.62
C PHE A 441 25.20 15.04 10.81
N THR A 442 25.06 16.07 9.96
CA THR A 442 25.76 17.34 10.11
C THR A 442 25.34 18.06 11.40
N ILE A 443 24.05 18.09 11.69
CA ILE A 443 23.51 18.62 12.96
C ILE A 443 24.11 17.85 14.14
N THR A 444 24.14 16.52 14.06
CA THR A 444 24.71 15.64 15.10
C THR A 444 26.22 15.84 15.28
N LYS A 445 26.96 15.94 14.16
CA LYS A 445 28.42 16.10 14.12
C LYS A 445 28.86 17.40 14.78
N TYR A 446 28.28 18.53 14.37
CA TYR A 446 28.67 19.86 14.90
C TYR A 446 27.92 20.24 16.18
N GLY A 447 26.74 19.67 16.41
CA GLY A 447 25.93 19.88 17.62
C GLY A 447 26.44 19.08 18.81
N VAL A 448 26.96 17.87 18.58
CA VAL A 448 27.38 16.93 19.63
C VAL A 448 28.83 16.49 19.47
N MET A 449 29.15 15.77 18.39
CA MET A 449 30.39 14.98 18.31
C MET A 449 31.68 15.79 18.35
N LEU A 450 31.70 16.97 17.75
CA LEU A 450 32.87 17.86 17.70
C LEU A 450 32.88 18.91 18.83
N ARG A 451 31.96 18.83 19.81
CA ARG A 451 31.92 19.78 20.93
C ARG A 451 32.86 19.35 22.05
N LYS A 452 33.32 20.32 22.86
CA LYS A 452 34.22 20.09 24.01
C LYS A 452 33.68 19.09 25.04
N ASN A 453 32.37 18.97 25.19
CA ASN A 453 31.72 17.97 26.05
C ASN A 453 30.61 17.25 25.25
N PRO A 454 30.98 16.25 24.43
CA PRO A 454 30.05 15.59 23.52
C PRO A 454 29.01 14.77 24.28
N VAL A 455 29.39 14.15 25.40
CA VAL A 455 28.48 13.35 26.24
C VAL A 455 27.32 14.19 26.79
N MET A 456 27.62 15.35 27.39
CA MET A 456 26.57 16.21 27.95
C MET A 456 25.65 16.76 26.85
N LYS A 457 26.20 17.16 25.70
CA LYS A 457 25.39 17.64 24.57
C LYS A 457 24.54 16.52 23.96
N GLY A 458 25.07 15.30 23.91
CA GLY A 458 24.32 14.11 23.51
C GLY A 458 23.14 13.82 24.44
N LEU A 459 23.36 13.88 25.76
CA LEU A 459 22.31 13.70 26.76
C LEU A 459 21.19 14.74 26.61
N MET A 460 21.53 16.01 26.36
CA MET A 460 20.53 17.07 26.15
C MET A 460 19.69 16.86 24.87
N LEU A 461 20.30 16.34 23.80
CA LEU A 461 19.62 16.09 22.53
C LEU A 461 18.87 14.76 22.48
N THR A 462 19.17 13.83 23.39
CA THR A 462 18.55 12.50 23.43
C THR A 462 17.01 12.58 23.47
N PRO A 463 16.36 13.32 24.40
CA PRO A 463 14.90 13.46 24.40
C PRO A 463 14.31 14.01 23.10
N VAL A 464 15.02 14.96 22.46
CA VAL A 464 14.56 15.60 21.22
C VAL A 464 14.52 14.59 20.09
N TYR A 465 15.58 13.80 19.91
CA TYR A 465 15.61 12.77 18.85
C TYR A 465 14.64 11.62 19.09
N PHE A 466 14.46 11.21 20.36
CA PHE A 466 13.40 10.27 20.72
C PHE A 466 12.02 10.82 20.39
N GLY A 467 11.75 12.09 20.72
CA GLY A 467 10.51 12.78 20.39
C GLY A 467 10.26 12.86 18.88
N ILE A 468 11.26 13.29 18.10
CA ILE A 468 11.17 13.36 16.62
C ILE A 468 10.84 11.99 16.04
N THR A 469 11.52 10.93 16.49
CA THR A 469 11.29 9.57 15.98
C THR A 469 9.87 9.08 16.30
N ALA A 470 9.39 9.33 17.52
CA ALA A 470 8.01 9.02 17.90
C ALA A 470 6.98 9.83 17.10
N SER A 471 7.25 11.11 16.81
CA SER A 471 6.42 11.94 15.94
C SER A 471 6.35 11.35 14.52
N LEU A 472 7.49 10.94 13.95
CA LEU A 472 7.53 10.34 12.61
C LEU A 472 6.77 9.01 12.54
N LEU A 473 6.91 8.16 13.56
CA LEU A 473 6.13 6.91 13.64
C LEU A 473 4.63 7.20 13.75
N THR A 474 4.25 8.17 14.58
CA THR A 474 2.84 8.59 14.73
C THR A 474 2.29 9.15 13.43
N MET A 475 3.05 9.99 12.75
CA MET A 475 2.73 10.57 11.44
C MET A 475 2.50 9.48 10.40
N LEU A 476 3.34 8.43 10.38
CA LEU A 476 3.12 7.26 9.53
C LEU A 476 1.81 6.56 9.89
N ILE A 477 1.57 6.24 11.17
CA ILE A 477 0.38 5.50 11.61
C ILE A 477 -0.91 6.27 11.30
N VAL A 478 -0.92 7.60 11.45
CA VAL A 478 -2.10 8.43 11.21
C VAL A 478 -2.35 8.64 9.72
N TRP A 479 -1.34 9.01 8.94
CA TRP A 479 -1.51 9.31 7.52
C TRP A 479 -1.70 8.07 6.66
N LYS A 480 -0.95 7.03 6.94
CA LYS A 480 -1.08 5.74 6.27
C LYS A 480 -2.28 4.97 6.82
N GLY A 481 -2.60 5.26 8.08
CA GLY A 481 -3.83 4.94 8.75
C GLY A 481 -3.92 3.48 9.15
N GLY A 482 -3.78 3.23 10.45
CA GLY A 482 -4.23 1.99 11.08
C GLY A 482 -5.75 1.81 10.92
N SER A 483 -6.32 0.78 11.53
CA SER A 483 -7.77 0.52 11.60
C SER A 483 -8.58 1.58 12.37
N ILE A 484 -8.08 2.82 12.46
CA ILE A 484 -8.68 3.94 13.17
C ILE A 484 -9.87 4.44 12.35
N LYS A 485 -11.08 4.19 12.86
CA LYS A 485 -12.37 4.65 12.30
C LYS A 485 -12.69 6.11 12.62
N VAL A 486 -11.70 6.89 13.06
CA VAL A 486 -11.87 8.28 13.51
C VAL A 486 -11.22 9.20 12.48
N ASN A 487 -12.02 10.07 11.86
CA ASN A 487 -11.53 11.10 10.95
C ASN A 487 -11.08 12.31 11.78
N PHE A 488 -9.76 12.48 11.90
CA PHE A 488 -9.17 13.67 12.52
C PHE A 488 -9.09 14.82 11.52
N ASN A 489 -9.32 16.05 11.96
CA ASN A 489 -9.00 17.24 11.18
C ASN A 489 -7.46 17.40 11.05
N ASP A 490 -6.98 18.20 10.09
CA ASP A 490 -5.55 18.45 9.86
C ASP A 490 -4.86 19.04 11.11
N ALA A 491 -5.56 19.93 11.82
CA ALA A 491 -5.07 20.53 13.06
C ALA A 491 -4.97 19.51 14.21
N GLU A 492 -5.95 18.62 14.33
CA GLU A 492 -5.96 17.54 15.34
C GLU A 492 -4.86 16.51 15.03
N THR A 493 -4.66 16.19 13.75
CA THR A 493 -3.59 15.32 13.29
C THR A 493 -2.21 15.90 13.62
N ALA A 494 -1.98 17.17 13.32
CA ALA A 494 -0.75 17.86 13.67
C ALA A 494 -0.53 17.91 15.20
N GLY A 495 -1.59 18.24 15.95
CA GLY A 495 -1.57 18.25 17.42
C GLY A 495 -1.24 16.88 18.02
N MET A 496 -1.78 15.80 17.47
CA MET A 496 -1.49 14.43 17.89
C MET A 496 -0.02 14.06 17.63
N ILE A 497 0.50 14.34 16.43
CA ILE A 497 1.88 14.03 16.05
C ILE A 497 2.87 14.73 17.01
N VAL A 498 2.69 16.03 17.22
CA VAL A 498 3.54 16.81 18.13
C VAL A 498 3.33 16.38 19.59
N GLY A 499 2.09 16.12 19.99
CA GLY A 499 1.72 15.71 21.34
C GLY A 499 2.35 14.37 21.74
N VAL A 500 2.28 13.35 20.89
CA VAL A 500 2.91 12.04 21.13
C VAL A 500 4.43 12.17 21.18
N GLY A 501 5.03 12.93 20.27
CA GLY A 501 6.48 13.19 20.29
C GLY A 501 6.93 13.90 21.56
N ALA A 502 6.21 14.94 22.00
CA ALA A 502 6.51 15.67 23.23
C ALA A 502 6.32 14.80 24.48
N ALA A 503 5.25 13.99 24.53
CA ALA A 503 5.01 13.07 25.63
C ALA A 503 6.12 12.01 25.71
N TRP A 504 6.55 11.45 24.57
CA TRP A 504 7.63 10.48 24.54
C TRP A 504 8.97 11.12 24.94
N ALA A 505 9.28 12.33 24.45
CA ALA A 505 10.45 13.08 24.88
C ALA A 505 10.45 13.34 26.40
N LEU A 506 9.30 13.63 26.98
CA LEU A 506 9.15 13.82 28.43
C LEU A 506 9.42 12.51 29.20
N VAL A 507 8.88 11.38 28.75
CA VAL A 507 9.15 10.06 29.34
C VAL A 507 10.65 9.74 29.30
N ILE A 508 11.30 9.97 28.16
CA ILE A 508 12.75 9.77 28.01
C ILE A 508 13.54 10.70 28.92
N THR A 509 13.11 11.96 29.08
CA THR A 509 13.74 12.92 30.00
C THR A 509 13.64 12.49 31.46
N ILE A 510 12.50 11.94 31.88
CA ILE A 510 12.25 11.56 33.28
C ILE A 510 12.94 10.24 33.63
N PHE A 511 12.91 9.25 32.73
CA PHE A 511 13.33 7.88 33.06
C PHE A 511 14.69 7.50 32.46
N LEU A 512 14.88 7.71 31.16
CA LEU A 512 16.07 7.24 30.46
C LEU A 512 17.29 8.16 30.65
N VAL A 513 17.10 9.48 30.56
CA VAL A 513 18.22 10.45 30.67
C VAL A 513 18.95 10.37 32.02
N PRO A 514 18.27 10.29 33.19
CA PRO A 514 18.96 10.13 34.47
C PRO A 514 19.80 8.86 34.56
N TRP A 515 19.32 7.78 33.95
CA TRP A 515 20.03 6.50 33.88
C TRP A 515 21.24 6.59 32.94
N LEU A 516 21.08 7.16 31.74
CA LEU A 516 22.19 7.40 30.81
C LEU A 516 23.25 8.35 31.39
N TYR A 517 22.83 9.40 32.09
CA TYR A 517 23.74 10.31 32.79
C TYR A 517 24.65 9.55 33.76
N ARG A 518 24.07 8.63 34.54
CA ARG A 518 24.82 7.84 35.51
C ARG A 518 25.77 6.83 34.87
N ILE A 519 25.31 6.11 33.87
CA ILE A 519 26.15 5.10 33.21
C ILE A 519 27.27 5.75 32.41
N VAL A 520 26.99 6.83 31.70
CA VAL A 520 27.91 7.37 30.69
C VAL A 520 28.80 8.47 31.25
N LEU A 521 28.25 9.39 32.06
CA LEU A 521 29.02 10.50 32.60
C LEU A 521 29.67 10.16 33.95
N LYS A 522 29.00 9.33 34.77
CA LYS A 522 29.51 8.90 36.08
C LYS A 522 30.15 7.52 36.08
N ASP A 523 30.14 6.79 34.96
CA ASP A 523 30.71 5.44 34.83
C ASP A 523 30.17 4.45 35.90
N ASP A 524 28.88 4.56 36.25
CA ASP A 524 28.23 3.72 37.26
C ASP A 524 27.95 2.30 36.72
N TRP A 525 28.94 1.41 36.86
CA TRP A 525 28.90 0.01 36.42
C TRP A 525 27.89 -0.86 37.20
N GLN A 526 27.38 -0.40 38.35
CA GLN A 526 26.40 -1.14 39.15
C GLN A 526 24.98 -1.04 38.56
N LEU A 527 24.75 -0.06 37.70
CA LEU A 527 23.44 0.15 37.08
C LEU A 527 23.20 -0.86 35.96
N ARG A 528 21.96 -1.34 35.92
CA ARG A 528 21.45 -2.31 34.95
C ARG A 528 20.19 -1.72 34.32
N TRP A 529 19.76 -2.27 33.19
CA TRP A 529 18.64 -1.73 32.42
C TRP A 529 17.33 -1.70 33.21
N TRP A 530 17.12 -2.61 34.15
CA TRP A 530 15.91 -2.63 35.01
C TRP A 530 15.86 -1.50 36.05
N HIS A 531 16.92 -0.70 36.20
CA HIS A 531 16.91 0.49 37.07
C HIS A 531 16.36 1.75 36.38
N ILE A 532 16.10 1.73 35.07
CA ILE A 532 15.53 2.87 34.32
C ILE A 532 14.24 3.44 34.97
N PRO A 533 13.28 2.63 35.48
CA PRO A 533 12.06 3.15 36.09
C PRO A 533 12.28 4.02 37.34
N LEU A 534 13.46 3.98 37.98
CA LEU A 534 13.78 4.82 39.13
C LEU A 534 13.93 6.31 38.75
N GLY A 535 14.16 6.60 37.46
CA GLY A 535 14.18 7.95 36.90
C GLY A 535 15.02 8.95 37.72
N PRO A 536 14.45 10.08 38.19
CA PRO A 536 15.21 11.11 38.91
C PRO A 536 15.85 10.64 40.22
N LEU A 537 15.36 9.55 40.84
CA LEU A 537 15.96 8.99 42.06
C LEU A 537 17.39 8.50 41.83
N LEU A 538 17.72 8.10 40.59
CA LEU A 538 19.08 7.72 40.21
C LEU A 538 20.07 8.86 40.36
N LEU A 539 19.64 10.12 40.19
CA LEU A 539 20.53 11.28 40.34
C LEU A 539 20.98 11.47 41.79
N ARG A 540 20.23 10.95 42.78
CA ARG A 540 20.53 11.07 44.21
C ARG A 540 21.46 10.00 44.77
N ARG A 541 21.86 9.00 43.98
CA ARG A 541 22.83 7.98 44.41
C ARG A 541 24.20 8.59 44.80
N PRO A 542 25.00 7.93 45.64
CA PRO A 542 26.39 8.34 45.86
C PRO A 542 27.25 8.16 44.59
N GLU A 543 28.49 8.61 44.60
CA GLU A 543 29.43 8.36 43.50
C GLU A 543 29.77 6.85 43.41
N PRO A 544 29.89 6.30 42.19
CA PRO A 544 30.10 4.87 42.02
C PRO A 544 31.49 4.44 42.51
N PRO A 545 31.61 3.25 43.12
CA PRO A 545 32.90 2.71 43.55
C PRO A 545 33.77 2.33 42.34
N ALA A 546 35.10 2.32 42.54
CA ALA A 546 36.04 1.88 41.51
C ALA A 546 35.69 0.47 40.99
N GLN A 547 35.78 0.30 39.68
CA GLN A 547 35.41 -0.94 39.02
C GLN A 547 36.38 -2.08 39.42
N PRO A 548 35.89 -3.26 39.86
CA PRO A 548 36.74 -4.41 40.19
C PRO A 548 37.46 -4.96 38.94
N GLU A 549 38.71 -5.42 39.11
CA GLU A 549 39.47 -6.07 38.03
C GLU A 549 38.71 -7.29 37.46
N GLY A 550 38.52 -7.32 36.14
CA GLY A 550 37.86 -8.44 35.44
C GLY A 550 36.34 -8.33 35.25
N VAL A 551 35.67 -7.32 35.82
CA VAL A 551 34.24 -7.08 35.55
C VAL A 551 34.10 -6.22 34.29
N ALA A 552 33.32 -6.64 33.30
CA ALA A 552 33.05 -5.87 32.08
C ALA A 552 32.07 -4.71 32.34
N GLY A 553 32.53 -3.65 33.01
CA GLY A 553 31.78 -2.43 33.33
C GLY A 553 32.06 -1.23 32.42
N GLY A 554 32.98 -1.36 31.45
CA GLY A 554 33.36 -0.27 30.56
C GLY A 554 32.41 -0.07 29.38
N ILE A 555 32.30 1.17 28.92
CA ILE A 555 31.58 1.51 27.68
C ILE A 555 32.24 0.78 26.51
N ARG A 556 31.42 0.12 25.70
CA ARG A 556 31.87 -0.66 24.54
C ARG A 556 32.60 0.23 23.54
N ASP A 557 33.70 -0.28 22.98
CA ASP A 557 34.37 0.35 21.84
C ASP A 557 33.65 0.00 20.53
N PHE A 558 33.01 1.00 19.92
CA PHE A 558 32.27 0.88 18.67
C PHE A 558 33.17 0.83 17.44
N TYR A 559 34.42 1.28 17.57
CA TYR A 559 35.42 1.28 16.49
C TYR A 559 36.39 0.08 16.58
N SER A 560 36.20 -0.81 17.56
CA SER A 560 37.08 -1.96 17.80
C SER A 560 37.29 -2.82 16.54
N GLY A 561 38.55 -2.97 16.11
CA GLY A 561 38.92 -3.70 14.89
C GLY A 561 38.92 -2.86 13.61
N HIS A 562 38.74 -1.54 13.71
CA HIS A 562 38.97 -0.57 12.63
C HIS A 562 40.13 0.36 13.02
N MET A 563 41.14 0.46 12.16
CA MET A 563 42.32 1.28 12.40
C MET A 563 42.07 2.72 11.96
N THR A 564 42.65 3.68 12.69
CA THR A 564 42.75 5.06 12.19
C THR A 564 43.73 5.14 11.02
N LYS A 565 43.71 6.24 10.25
CA LYS A 565 44.65 6.43 9.14
C LYS A 565 46.11 6.38 9.58
N GLU A 566 46.44 6.99 10.72
CA GLU A 566 47.79 7.01 11.27
C GLU A 566 48.26 5.61 11.69
N GLU A 567 47.37 4.84 12.33
CA GLU A 567 47.63 3.44 12.71
C GLU A 567 47.79 2.53 11.49
N LEU A 568 46.94 2.71 10.46
CA LEU A 568 47.00 1.93 9.23
C LEU A 568 48.28 2.22 8.44
N ASP A 569 48.63 3.51 8.30
CA ASP A 569 49.85 3.94 7.60
C ASP A 569 51.10 3.43 8.36
N SER A 570 51.06 3.40 9.70
CA SER A 570 52.12 2.81 10.54
C SER A 570 52.20 1.29 10.41
N ALA A 571 51.05 0.59 10.37
CA ALA A 571 50.99 -0.85 10.19
C ALA A 571 51.48 -1.28 8.80
N ARG A 572 51.11 -0.55 7.75
CA ARG A 572 51.58 -0.77 6.37
C ARG A 572 53.05 -0.38 6.19
N GLY A 573 53.49 0.69 6.85
CA GLY A 573 54.89 1.14 6.85
C GLY A 573 55.83 0.20 7.60
N GLY A 574 55.37 -0.44 8.68
CA GLY A 574 56.15 -1.43 9.44
C GLY A 574 56.42 -2.74 8.67
N VAL A 575 55.64 -3.06 7.64
CA VAL A 575 55.81 -4.26 6.79
C VAL A 575 56.91 -4.05 5.72
N VAL A 576 57.38 -2.82 5.50
CA VAL A 576 58.42 -2.50 4.49
C VAL A 576 59.85 -2.72 5.01
N HIS A 577 60.06 -2.99 6.31
CA HIS A 577 61.40 -3.18 6.89
C HIS A 577 61.87 -4.63 7.08
N THR A 578 61.26 -5.61 6.43
CA THR A 578 61.78 -6.99 6.33
C THR A 578 62.00 -7.38 4.88
N HIS A 579 62.94 -6.71 4.21
CA HIS A 579 63.84 -7.27 3.18
C HIS A 579 64.63 -6.13 2.51
N SER A 580 65.72 -5.72 3.16
CA SER A 580 66.94 -5.25 2.47
C SER A 580 68.02 -5.13 3.54
N ASN A 581 68.88 -6.14 3.62
CA ASN A 581 70.27 -5.88 3.99
C ASN A 581 70.81 -4.95 2.90
N ASP A 582 71.40 -3.83 3.29
CA ASP A 582 72.76 -3.47 2.86
C ASP A 582 73.29 -2.27 3.64
N VAL A 583 74.59 -2.34 3.84
CA VAL A 583 75.46 -1.58 4.72
C VAL A 583 75.80 -0.22 4.09
N GLU A 584 75.81 0.87 4.86
CA GLU A 584 77.00 1.73 5.05
C GLU A 584 76.75 2.98 5.92
N SER A 585 77.85 3.37 6.55
CA SER A 585 78.09 4.34 7.60
C SER A 585 77.90 5.82 7.23
N GLY A 586 77.57 6.66 8.22
CA GLY A 586 77.69 8.12 8.12
C GLY A 586 77.30 8.85 9.40
N SER A 587 78.31 9.18 10.21
CA SER A 587 78.31 10.01 11.42
C SER A 587 77.72 11.42 11.24
N ALA A 588 77.03 11.94 12.26
CA ALA A 588 77.37 13.21 12.94
C ALA A 588 76.28 13.62 13.97
N ASP A 589 76.76 14.01 15.16
CA ASP A 589 76.05 14.60 16.28
C ASP A 589 75.24 15.86 15.94
N GLY A 590 74.15 16.05 16.68
CA GLY A 590 73.37 17.29 16.68
C GLY A 590 72.22 17.26 17.68
N GLU A 591 72.53 17.56 18.95
CA GLU A 591 71.58 17.78 20.04
C GLU A 591 70.38 18.66 19.64
N LYS A 592 69.15 18.17 19.87
CA LYS A 592 67.99 19.03 20.20
C LYS A 592 67.07 18.37 21.23
N LYS A 593 67.19 18.89 22.46
CA LYS A 593 66.16 19.13 23.48
C LYS A 593 65.05 18.07 23.62
N VAL A 594 65.21 17.25 24.67
CA VAL A 594 64.13 16.52 25.34
C VAL A 594 63.13 17.53 25.91
N VAL A 595 61.98 17.68 25.26
CA VAL A 595 60.76 18.18 25.90
C VAL A 595 60.03 16.93 26.39
N GLN A 596 60.01 16.78 27.70
CA GLN A 596 59.30 15.74 28.42
C GLN A 596 57.82 16.11 28.42
N ASP A 597 57.06 15.61 27.45
CA ASP A 597 55.60 15.65 27.48
C ASP A 597 55.09 14.28 27.95
N ASN A 598 54.69 14.23 29.22
CA ASN A 598 53.98 13.10 29.81
C ASN A 598 52.59 13.05 29.16
N THR A 599 52.47 12.31 28.08
CA THR A 599 51.20 11.67 27.72
C THR A 599 51.37 10.19 27.96
N ASP A 600 50.62 9.68 28.94
CA ASP A 600 50.49 8.26 29.22
C ASP A 600 50.13 7.53 27.91
N ALA A 601 51.13 6.94 27.27
CA ALA A 601 50.93 6.00 26.19
C ALA A 601 50.26 4.76 26.81
N GLN A 602 48.93 4.80 26.86
CA GLN A 602 48.11 3.63 27.16
C GLN A 602 48.52 2.54 26.18
N THR A 603 49.23 1.54 26.69
CA THR A 603 49.53 0.32 25.97
C THR A 603 48.21 -0.23 25.42
N PRO A 604 48.07 -0.49 24.11
CA PRO A 604 46.82 -0.98 23.57
C PRO A 604 46.42 -2.26 24.31
N ALA A 605 45.24 -2.27 24.90
CA ALA A 605 44.70 -3.47 25.52
C ALA A 605 44.72 -4.62 24.49
N PRO A 606 45.06 -5.85 24.90
CA PRO A 606 45.18 -6.98 23.99
C PRO A 606 43.90 -7.14 23.15
N ARG A 607 44.06 -7.25 21.83
CA ARG A 607 42.98 -7.39 20.84
C ARG A 607 42.07 -8.57 21.23
N GLN A 608 40.86 -8.29 21.70
CA GLN A 608 39.84 -9.32 21.87
C GLN A 608 39.23 -9.65 20.50
N ASP A 609 39.68 -10.74 19.89
CA ASP A 609 39.05 -11.26 18.68
C ASP A 609 37.62 -11.72 19.00
N TYR A 610 36.66 -11.18 18.24
CA TYR A 610 35.26 -11.59 18.33
C TYR A 610 35.13 -13.07 17.95
N THR A 611 34.71 -13.90 18.91
CA THR A 611 34.48 -15.34 18.72
C THR A 611 32.97 -15.62 18.64
N HIS A 612 32.50 -16.02 17.46
CA HIS A 612 31.11 -16.43 17.27
C HIS A 612 30.83 -17.74 18.01
N LYS A 613 29.77 -17.78 18.83
CA LYS A 613 29.31 -18.98 19.52
C LYS A 613 28.07 -19.54 18.82
N PRO A 614 28.15 -20.69 18.14
CA PRO A 614 27.02 -21.25 17.41
C PRO A 614 25.85 -21.61 18.35
N ILE A 615 24.64 -21.16 18.02
CA ILE A 615 23.39 -21.41 18.74
C ILE A 615 22.94 -22.86 18.53
N VAL A 616 23.05 -23.37 17.30
CA VAL A 616 22.55 -24.72 16.94
C VAL A 616 23.35 -25.80 17.66
N GLY A 617 24.64 -25.59 17.86
CA GLY A 617 25.57 -26.56 18.45
C GLY A 617 25.88 -27.74 17.49
N PRO A 618 26.85 -28.60 17.86
CA PRO A 618 27.23 -29.74 17.04
C PRO A 618 26.11 -30.78 16.92
N ARG A 619 26.13 -31.58 15.85
CA ARG A 619 25.14 -32.63 15.61
C ARG A 619 25.19 -33.70 16.72
N PRO A 620 24.07 -34.07 17.35
CA PRO A 620 24.00 -35.19 18.29
C PRO A 620 24.32 -36.52 17.59
N GLU A 621 24.98 -37.43 18.30
CA GLU A 621 25.25 -38.79 17.80
C GLU A 621 23.96 -39.60 17.71
N GLY A 622 23.73 -40.28 16.57
CA GLY A 622 22.59 -41.17 16.37
C GLY A 622 22.02 -41.23 14.95
N PRO A 623 21.08 -42.15 14.69
CA PRO A 623 20.38 -42.28 13.41
C PRO A 623 19.51 -41.05 13.10
N LEU A 624 19.23 -40.82 11.81
CA LEU A 624 18.42 -39.67 11.34
C LEU A 624 17.02 -39.58 11.96
N TYR A 625 16.44 -40.70 12.39
CA TYR A 625 15.12 -40.79 13.02
C TYR A 625 15.13 -40.65 14.55
N SER A 626 16.31 -40.54 15.19
CA SER A 626 16.40 -40.31 16.63
C SER A 626 15.79 -38.96 16.99
N GLY A 627 14.95 -38.90 18.01
CA GLY A 627 14.29 -37.66 18.44
C GLY A 627 15.27 -36.50 18.72
N ALA A 628 16.48 -36.81 19.22
CA ALA A 628 17.53 -35.81 19.44
C ALA A 628 18.09 -35.25 18.12
N VAL A 629 18.30 -36.11 17.12
CA VAL A 629 18.77 -35.72 15.78
C VAL A 629 17.66 -34.97 15.02
N LEU A 630 16.40 -35.41 15.16
CA LEU A 630 15.24 -34.73 14.59
C LEU A 630 15.07 -33.33 15.18
N PHE A 631 15.13 -33.20 16.51
CA PHE A 631 15.08 -31.91 17.19
C PHE A 631 16.24 -31.01 16.78
N TRP A 632 17.46 -31.54 16.70
CA TRP A 632 18.61 -30.79 16.18
C TRP A 632 18.43 -30.39 14.71
N MET A 633 17.85 -31.24 13.86
CA MET A 633 17.57 -30.90 12.47
C MET A 633 16.53 -29.77 12.36
N VAL A 634 15.44 -29.84 13.12
CA VAL A 634 14.44 -28.76 13.19
C VAL A 634 15.10 -27.48 13.69
N LYS A 635 15.84 -27.55 14.80
CA LYS A 635 16.61 -26.43 15.35
C LYS A 635 17.57 -25.84 14.32
N LYS A 636 18.28 -26.69 13.57
CA LYS A 636 19.21 -26.28 12.51
C LYS A 636 18.50 -25.59 11.36
N VAL A 637 17.38 -26.11 10.88
CA VAL A 637 16.63 -25.51 9.75
C VAL A 637 16.11 -24.13 10.11
N PHE A 638 15.55 -23.96 11.31
CA PHE A 638 14.99 -22.67 11.73
C PHE A 638 16.06 -21.66 12.18
N LEU A 639 17.15 -22.12 12.82
CA LEU A 639 18.19 -21.23 13.34
C LEU A 639 19.38 -21.05 12.40
N SER A 640 19.53 -21.81 11.32
CA SER A 640 20.72 -21.71 10.46
C SER A 640 20.93 -20.33 9.84
N GLY A 641 19.87 -19.55 9.66
CA GLY A 641 19.99 -18.17 9.17
C GLY A 641 20.53 -17.23 10.25
N VAL A 642 19.95 -17.27 11.46
CA VAL A 642 20.36 -16.42 12.58
C VAL A 642 21.68 -16.85 13.26
N ASP A 643 22.14 -18.09 13.02
CA ASP A 643 23.39 -18.65 13.54
C ASP A 643 24.63 -18.32 12.69
N GLN A 644 24.51 -17.37 11.76
CA GLN A 644 25.58 -16.96 10.86
C GLN A 644 26.41 -15.81 11.45
N ASP A 645 27.74 -15.92 11.32
CA ASP A 645 28.66 -14.85 11.71
C ASP A 645 28.78 -13.76 10.64
N ILE A 646 27.75 -12.92 10.56
CA ILE A 646 27.68 -11.86 9.54
C ILE A 646 28.84 -10.85 9.64
N ILE A 647 29.36 -10.57 10.84
CA ILE A 647 30.43 -9.59 11.06
C ILE A 647 31.74 -10.09 10.44
N ASN A 648 32.11 -11.35 10.69
CA ASN A 648 33.31 -11.91 10.07
C ASN A 648 33.11 -12.18 8.57
N MET A 649 31.89 -12.50 8.12
CA MET A 649 31.60 -12.61 6.68
C MET A 649 31.77 -11.29 5.93
N GLN A 650 31.41 -10.16 6.53
CA GLN A 650 31.59 -8.84 5.92
C GLN A 650 33.06 -8.52 5.65
N LYS A 651 34.00 -9.02 6.46
CA LYS A 651 35.45 -8.82 6.31
C LYS A 651 36.08 -9.59 5.14
N LYS A 652 35.42 -10.62 4.60
CA LYS A 652 35.99 -11.41 3.50
C LYS A 652 36.22 -10.55 2.26
N GLU A 653 37.44 -10.59 1.74
CA GLU A 653 37.82 -9.90 0.51
C GLU A 653 37.02 -10.42 -0.69
N SER A 654 36.55 -9.49 -1.52
CA SER A 654 35.88 -9.73 -2.78
C SER A 654 36.25 -8.61 -3.75
N VAL A 655 36.12 -8.86 -5.05
CA VAL A 655 36.34 -7.83 -6.10
C VAL A 655 35.52 -6.55 -5.83
N LEU A 656 34.33 -6.71 -5.23
CA LEU A 656 33.41 -5.63 -4.86
C LEU A 656 33.84 -4.87 -3.60
N THR A 657 34.60 -5.47 -2.68
CA THR A 657 34.96 -4.83 -1.40
C THR A 657 36.11 -3.84 -1.55
N GLY A 658 37.06 -4.10 -2.46
CA GLY A 658 38.27 -3.29 -2.59
C GLY A 658 39.06 -3.23 -1.27
N ASP A 659 39.81 -2.14 -1.07
CA ASP A 659 40.54 -1.89 0.19
C ASP A 659 39.61 -1.26 1.25
N LEU A 660 38.91 -2.12 1.99
CA LEU A 660 37.97 -1.71 3.04
C LEU A 660 38.68 -1.04 4.22
N GLU A 661 39.89 -1.49 4.57
CA GLU A 661 40.65 -0.94 5.69
C GLU A 661 41.04 0.51 5.43
N GLU A 662 41.53 0.81 4.23
CA GLU A 662 41.86 2.18 3.81
C GLU A 662 40.61 3.07 3.80
N MET A 663 39.47 2.56 3.33
CA MET A 663 38.20 3.30 3.35
C MET A 663 37.76 3.61 4.78
N HIS A 664 37.82 2.63 5.70
CA HIS A 664 37.44 2.80 7.11
C HIS A 664 38.37 3.77 7.83
N ALA A 665 39.67 3.70 7.57
CA ALA A 665 40.67 4.55 8.20
C ALA A 665 40.49 6.05 7.87
N ARG A 666 39.82 6.37 6.75
CA ARG A 666 39.48 7.74 6.35
C ARG A 666 38.26 8.30 7.09
N VAL A 667 37.51 7.46 7.82
CA VAL A 667 36.34 7.87 8.57
C VAL A 667 36.76 8.27 9.97
N GLN A 668 36.41 9.50 10.39
CA GLN A 668 36.75 10.01 11.71
C GLN A 668 36.08 9.19 12.82
N HIS A 669 36.88 8.74 13.79
CA HIS A 669 36.38 8.12 15.03
C HIS A 669 35.94 9.20 16.02
N TYR A 670 34.80 8.98 16.67
CA TYR A 670 34.26 9.87 17.71
C TYR A 670 34.37 9.23 19.09
N ASP A 671 34.12 10.03 20.13
CA ASP A 671 34.12 9.58 21.52
C ASP A 671 33.13 8.42 21.73
N ASN A 672 33.63 7.28 22.22
CA ASN A 672 32.85 6.06 22.41
C ASN A 672 31.70 6.24 23.43
N LYS A 673 31.83 7.15 24.41
CA LYS A 673 30.77 7.46 25.35
C LYS A 673 29.63 8.20 24.67
N ALA A 674 29.94 9.12 23.77
CA ALA A 674 28.94 9.77 22.93
C ALA A 674 28.28 8.79 21.97
N GLU A 675 29.05 7.92 21.30
CA GLU A 675 28.49 6.86 20.43
C GLU A 675 27.58 5.89 21.19
N PHE A 676 27.91 5.58 22.45
CA PHE A 676 27.06 4.76 23.31
C PHE A 676 25.67 5.37 23.51
N LEU A 677 25.56 6.68 23.69
CA LEU A 677 24.26 7.37 23.75
C LEU A 677 23.47 7.21 22.44
N TYR A 678 24.16 7.35 21.30
CA TYR A 678 23.55 7.17 19.98
C TYR A 678 23.18 5.72 19.67
N SER A 679 23.77 4.72 20.34
CA SER A 679 23.36 3.33 20.16
C SER A 679 21.89 3.09 20.54
N PHE A 680 21.40 3.74 21.61
CA PHE A 680 19.99 3.66 22.00
C PHE A 680 19.08 4.38 21.00
N MET A 681 19.51 5.55 20.51
CA MET A 681 18.78 6.30 19.49
C MET A 681 18.70 5.49 18.19
N GLN A 682 19.80 4.87 17.80
CA GLN A 682 19.88 4.00 16.62
C GLN A 682 18.96 2.78 16.74
N VAL A 683 18.93 2.10 17.89
CA VAL A 683 18.03 0.95 18.06
C VAL A 683 16.57 1.37 17.89
N MET A 684 16.17 2.54 18.41
CA MET A 684 14.82 3.06 18.21
C MET A 684 14.53 3.42 16.75
N THR A 685 15.47 4.06 16.04
CA THR A 685 15.28 4.38 14.61
C THR A 685 15.25 3.13 13.75
N ALA A 686 16.07 2.12 14.04
CA ALA A 686 16.03 0.80 13.40
C ALA A 686 14.69 0.09 13.63
N CYS A 687 14.16 0.12 14.87
CA CYS A 687 12.83 -0.39 15.18
C CYS A 687 11.73 0.34 14.38
N THR A 688 11.82 1.66 14.28
CA THR A 688 10.87 2.49 13.53
C THR A 688 10.94 2.21 12.04
N ALA A 689 12.16 2.08 11.48
CA ALA A 689 12.40 1.71 10.11
C ALA A 689 11.84 0.31 9.80
N SER A 690 12.05 -0.66 10.69
CA SER A 690 11.55 -2.03 10.54
C SER A 690 10.02 -2.08 10.58
N PHE A 691 9.37 -1.40 11.53
CA PHE A 691 7.91 -1.25 11.53
C PHE A 691 7.39 -0.61 10.24
N THR A 692 8.04 0.46 9.79
CA THR A 692 7.67 1.19 8.56
C THR A 692 7.83 0.30 7.32
N HIS A 693 8.90 -0.49 7.29
CA HIS A 693 9.18 -1.48 6.25
C HIS A 693 8.07 -2.51 6.16
N GLY A 694 7.77 -3.22 7.27
CA GLY A 694 6.69 -4.21 7.29
C GLY A 694 5.34 -3.63 6.89
N ALA A 695 5.05 -2.39 7.29
CA ALA A 695 3.83 -1.71 6.89
C ALA A 695 3.77 -1.37 5.38
N ASN A 696 4.90 -1.06 4.74
CA ASN A 696 4.94 -0.68 3.32
C ASN A 696 5.03 -1.90 2.41
N ASP A 697 5.95 -2.80 2.72
CA ASP A 697 6.44 -3.76 1.73
C ASP A 697 5.64 -5.06 1.79
N VAL A 698 4.83 -5.30 2.84
CA VAL A 698 3.85 -6.41 2.86
C VAL A 698 2.87 -6.36 1.68
N ALA A 699 2.54 -5.15 1.23
CA ALA A 699 1.65 -4.96 0.09
C ALA A 699 2.20 -5.55 -1.21
N ASN A 700 3.52 -5.66 -1.35
CA ASN A 700 4.16 -6.20 -2.55
C ASN A 700 3.73 -7.65 -2.79
N ALA A 701 3.67 -8.48 -1.73
CA ALA A 701 3.16 -9.84 -1.83
C ALA A 701 1.63 -9.90 -1.69
N ILE A 702 1.05 -9.12 -0.77
CA ILE A 702 -0.36 -9.23 -0.39
C ILE A 702 -1.31 -8.57 -1.38
N GLY A 703 -0.93 -7.49 -2.07
CA GLY A 703 -1.79 -6.84 -3.07
C GLY A 703 -2.20 -7.78 -4.21
N PRO A 704 -1.23 -8.41 -4.91
CA PRO A 704 -1.51 -9.43 -5.91
C PRO A 704 -2.27 -10.64 -5.32
N TYR A 705 -1.87 -11.12 -4.14
CA TYR A 705 -2.51 -12.27 -3.51
C TYR A 705 -3.97 -12.01 -3.09
N ALA A 706 -4.27 -10.82 -2.57
CA ALA A 706 -5.63 -10.40 -2.27
C ALA A 706 -6.48 -10.36 -3.56
N THR A 707 -5.90 -9.94 -4.68
CA THR A 707 -6.57 -9.98 -6.00
C THR A 707 -6.86 -11.42 -6.42
N ILE A 708 -5.88 -12.32 -6.29
CA ILE A 708 -6.03 -13.75 -6.59
C ILE A 708 -7.14 -14.37 -5.73
N TYR A 709 -7.11 -14.13 -4.41
CA TYR A 709 -8.12 -14.63 -3.48
C TYR A 709 -9.52 -14.08 -3.76
N GLN A 710 -9.63 -12.77 -4.04
CA GLN A 710 -10.92 -12.12 -4.31
C GLN A 710 -11.56 -12.67 -5.60
N VAL A 711 -10.77 -12.76 -6.67
CA VAL A 711 -11.25 -13.33 -7.94
C VAL A 711 -11.62 -14.80 -7.79
N TRP A 712 -10.78 -15.58 -7.10
CA TRP A 712 -11.05 -17.00 -6.86
C TRP A 712 -12.33 -17.21 -6.05
N SER A 713 -12.53 -16.45 -4.96
CA SER A 713 -13.67 -16.63 -4.06
C SER A 713 -14.99 -16.08 -4.60
N THR A 714 -14.96 -15.00 -5.38
CA THR A 714 -16.19 -14.28 -5.81
C THR A 714 -16.44 -14.26 -7.31
N GLY A 715 -15.50 -14.76 -8.13
CA GLY A 715 -15.58 -14.71 -9.59
C GLY A 715 -15.62 -13.30 -10.19
N ALA A 716 -15.38 -12.27 -9.37
CA ALA A 716 -15.46 -10.86 -9.74
C ALA A 716 -14.48 -10.01 -8.93
N LEU A 717 -14.27 -8.78 -9.39
CA LEU A 717 -13.57 -7.75 -8.66
C LEU A 717 -14.61 -6.84 -8.02
N LYS A 718 -14.70 -6.83 -6.69
CA LYS A 718 -15.49 -5.81 -5.98
C LYS A 718 -14.63 -4.57 -5.83
N GLY A 719 -15.00 -3.49 -6.54
CA GLY A 719 -14.46 -2.13 -6.35
C GLY A 719 -12.98 -1.90 -6.70
N SER A 720 -12.60 -0.63 -6.74
CA SER A 720 -11.20 -0.18 -6.92
C SER A 720 -10.33 -0.35 -5.67
N LYS A 721 -10.93 -0.67 -4.52
CA LYS A 721 -10.24 -1.08 -3.27
C LYS A 721 -10.49 -2.55 -2.96
N ALA A 722 -9.42 -3.30 -2.67
CA ALA A 722 -9.55 -4.69 -2.23
C ALA A 722 -9.63 -4.66 -0.71
N ASP A 723 -10.78 -5.04 -0.12
CA ASP A 723 -10.83 -5.29 1.31
C ASP A 723 -9.94 -6.51 1.61
N VAL A 724 -8.71 -6.26 2.08
CA VAL A 724 -7.76 -7.30 2.44
C VAL A 724 -8.13 -7.86 3.81
N PRO A 725 -8.55 -9.14 3.91
CA PRO A 725 -8.83 -9.75 5.21
C PRO A 725 -7.58 -9.78 6.09
N ILE A 726 -7.76 -9.58 7.40
CA ILE A 726 -6.65 -9.55 8.37
C ILE A 726 -5.81 -10.83 8.32
N TRP A 727 -6.42 -11.99 8.08
CA TRP A 727 -5.70 -13.25 7.98
C TRP A 727 -4.68 -13.27 6.82
N ILE A 728 -4.97 -12.57 5.71
CA ILE A 728 -4.04 -12.42 4.58
C ILE A 728 -2.85 -11.55 4.98
N LEU A 729 -3.08 -10.49 5.76
CA LEU A 729 -1.99 -9.66 6.31
C LEU A 729 -1.14 -10.46 7.30
N CYS A 730 -1.76 -11.27 8.17
CA CYS A 730 -1.04 -12.18 9.06
C CYS A 730 -0.21 -13.20 8.27
N PHE A 731 -0.76 -13.75 7.18
CA PHE A 731 -0.05 -14.65 6.29
C PHE A 731 1.21 -14.00 5.69
N GLY A 732 1.10 -12.77 5.18
CA GLY A 732 2.25 -12.01 4.69
C GLY A 732 3.26 -11.66 5.78
N GLY A 733 2.78 -11.21 6.94
CA GLY A 733 3.64 -10.90 8.09
C GLY A 733 4.42 -12.11 8.60
N VAL A 734 3.81 -13.30 8.66
CA VAL A 734 4.51 -14.55 9.02
C VAL A 734 5.57 -14.89 7.97
N GLY A 735 5.25 -14.74 6.68
CA GLY A 735 6.22 -14.93 5.59
C GLY A 735 7.45 -14.05 5.79
N ILE A 736 7.25 -12.74 5.97
CA ILE A 736 8.31 -11.77 6.25
C ILE A 736 9.15 -12.18 7.47
N ALA A 737 8.51 -12.49 8.59
CA ALA A 737 9.19 -12.88 9.83
C ALA A 737 10.07 -14.14 9.65
N LEU A 738 9.61 -15.13 8.89
CA LEU A 738 10.39 -16.33 8.57
C LEU A 738 11.54 -16.02 7.61
N GLY A 739 11.34 -15.13 6.65
CA GLY A 739 12.38 -14.65 5.73
C GLY A 739 13.57 -14.04 6.44
N ILE A 740 13.27 -13.12 7.37
CA ILE A 740 14.25 -12.47 8.26
C ILE A 740 15.11 -13.52 8.96
N TRP A 741 14.46 -14.51 9.57
CA TRP A 741 15.13 -15.53 10.40
C TRP A 741 15.93 -16.55 9.62
N THR A 742 15.44 -16.97 8.46
CA THR A 742 16.01 -18.13 7.74
C THR A 742 16.98 -17.74 6.63
N TYR A 743 16.79 -16.58 6.00
CA TYR A 743 17.53 -16.23 4.77
C TYR A 743 18.09 -14.80 4.72
N GLY A 744 17.70 -13.95 5.69
CA GLY A 744 18.15 -12.57 5.81
C GLY A 744 19.67 -12.37 5.88
N TYR A 745 20.40 -13.36 6.39
CA TYR A 745 21.87 -13.31 6.51
C TYR A 745 22.58 -13.09 5.16
N ASN A 746 21.99 -13.51 4.04
CA ASN A 746 22.62 -13.40 2.72
C ASN A 746 22.73 -11.95 2.23
N ILE A 747 21.80 -11.07 2.59
CA ILE A 747 21.93 -9.63 2.36
C ILE A 747 22.71 -8.97 3.51
N MET A 748 22.46 -9.34 4.77
CA MET A 748 23.12 -8.73 5.93
C MET A 748 24.65 -8.84 5.91
N ARG A 749 25.21 -9.90 5.30
CA ARG A 749 26.66 -10.05 5.10
C ARG A 749 27.25 -9.10 4.05
N ASN A 750 26.42 -8.49 3.21
CA ASN A 750 26.82 -7.62 2.10
C ASN A 750 26.47 -6.14 2.34
N LEU A 751 25.34 -5.86 3.00
CA LEU A 751 24.98 -4.53 3.48
C LEU A 751 25.60 -4.26 4.85
N GLY A 752 26.16 -3.06 5.06
CA GLY A 752 26.84 -2.69 6.29
C GLY A 752 28.18 -2.01 6.01
N ASN A 753 29.21 -2.37 6.78
CA ASN A 753 30.54 -1.73 6.71
C ASN A 753 31.24 -1.83 5.34
N ARG A 754 30.67 -2.54 4.37
CA ARG A 754 31.17 -2.59 2.98
C ARG A 754 30.86 -1.35 2.15
N LEU A 755 29.88 -0.51 2.54
CA LEU A 755 29.60 0.77 1.88
C LEU A 755 30.40 1.92 2.48
N THR A 756 30.37 2.04 3.80
CA THR A 756 31.11 3.02 4.60
C THR A 756 31.20 2.52 6.03
N LEU A 757 32.08 3.08 6.87
CA LEU A 757 32.17 2.67 8.27
C LEU A 757 30.95 3.16 9.06
N HIS A 758 30.15 2.21 9.56
CA HIS A 758 29.01 2.53 10.42
C HIS A 758 29.44 2.68 11.87
N SER A 759 28.95 3.74 12.49
CA SER A 759 29.01 4.04 13.93
C SER A 759 27.60 4.37 14.37
N PRO A 760 27.27 4.25 15.68
CA PRO A 760 25.92 4.50 16.16
C PRO A 760 25.31 5.82 15.69
N ALA A 761 26.03 6.94 15.75
CA ALA A 761 25.52 8.22 15.33
C ALA A 761 25.33 8.36 13.81
N ARG A 762 26.22 7.75 13.02
CA ARG A 762 26.07 7.68 11.56
C ARG A 762 24.85 6.84 11.19
N GLY A 763 24.72 5.65 11.77
CA GLY A 763 23.62 4.74 11.53
C GLY A 763 22.27 5.32 11.92
N PHE A 764 22.17 5.95 13.10
CA PHE A 764 21.00 6.72 13.53
C PHE A 764 20.58 7.76 12.46
N SER A 765 21.55 8.52 11.94
CA SER A 765 21.29 9.56 10.95
C SER A 765 20.84 8.98 9.60
N MET A 766 21.43 7.85 9.19
CA MET A 766 21.05 7.13 7.96
C MET A 766 19.61 6.60 8.05
N GLU A 767 19.28 5.92 9.14
CA GLU A 767 17.96 5.34 9.40
C GLU A 767 16.89 6.43 9.49
N LEU A 768 17.14 7.52 10.23
CA LEU A 768 16.19 8.62 10.37
C LEU A 768 15.99 9.36 9.04
N GLY A 769 17.06 9.62 8.28
CA GLY A 769 16.97 10.26 6.95
C GLY A 769 16.19 9.42 5.93
N ALA A 770 16.40 8.10 5.95
CA ALA A 770 15.63 7.16 5.15
C ALA A 770 14.15 7.15 5.57
N ALA A 771 13.85 7.10 6.88
CA ALA A 771 12.48 7.10 7.40
C ALA A 771 11.70 8.36 7.01
N VAL A 772 12.30 9.55 7.15
CA VAL A 772 11.69 10.82 6.72
C VAL A 772 11.34 10.79 5.23
N THR A 773 12.24 10.25 4.40
CA THR A 773 12.04 10.14 2.96
C THR A 773 10.89 9.19 2.61
N ILE A 774 10.84 8.03 3.26
CA ILE A 774 9.77 7.03 3.07
C ILE A 774 8.41 7.62 3.47
N ILE A 775 8.34 8.34 4.59
CA ILE A 775 7.10 8.98 5.05
C ILE A 775 6.64 10.06 4.06
N LEU A 776 7.55 10.91 3.57
CA LEU A 776 7.20 11.93 2.58
C LEU A 776 6.75 11.31 1.26
N ALA A 777 7.44 10.28 0.79
CA ALA A 777 7.07 9.53 -0.39
C ALA A 777 5.67 8.90 -0.25
N THR A 778 5.36 8.34 0.93
CA THR A 778 4.05 7.77 1.24
C THR A 778 2.95 8.85 1.14
N ARG A 779 3.20 10.07 1.65
CA ARG A 779 2.26 11.20 1.53
C ARG A 779 2.05 11.62 0.08
N LEU A 780 3.12 11.64 -0.71
CA LEU A 780 3.09 11.94 -2.14
C LEU A 780 2.58 10.76 -2.99
N LYS A 781 2.21 9.63 -2.35
CA LYS A 781 1.76 8.39 -2.99
C LYS A 781 2.76 7.85 -4.02
N LEU A 782 4.05 8.15 -3.85
CA LEU A 782 5.11 7.68 -4.73
C LEU A 782 5.54 6.26 -4.31
N PRO A 783 5.60 5.30 -5.23
CA PRO A 783 6.14 3.97 -4.94
C PRO A 783 7.65 4.08 -4.77
N VAL A 784 8.11 4.15 -3.51
CA VAL A 784 9.52 4.31 -3.18
C VAL A 784 10.05 3.06 -2.51
N SER A 785 11.25 2.64 -2.93
CA SER A 785 11.95 1.51 -2.35
C SER A 785 12.67 1.89 -1.06
N THR A 786 12.52 1.08 -0.02
CA THR A 786 13.22 1.23 1.26
C THR A 786 14.75 1.05 1.09
N THR A 787 15.17 0.09 0.27
CA THR A 787 16.58 -0.15 -0.12
C THR A 787 17.21 1.09 -0.76
N GLN A 788 16.45 1.81 -1.57
CA GLN A 788 16.90 3.04 -2.22
C GLN A 788 17.12 4.19 -1.22
N CYS A 789 16.17 4.36 -0.31
CA CYS A 789 16.26 5.38 0.74
C CYS A 789 17.48 5.14 1.64
N ILE A 790 17.67 3.93 2.17
CA ILE A 790 18.79 3.67 3.09
C ILE A 790 20.14 3.74 2.39
N THR A 791 20.25 3.28 1.14
CA THR A 791 21.48 3.40 0.34
C THR A 791 21.82 4.88 0.09
N GLY A 792 20.83 5.68 -0.31
CA GLY A 792 20.98 7.12 -0.48
C GLY A 792 21.42 7.82 0.80
N ALA A 793 20.75 7.53 1.91
CA ALA A 793 21.11 8.05 3.24
C ALA A 793 22.53 7.65 3.66
N THR A 794 22.93 6.40 3.37
CA THR A 794 24.29 5.90 3.63
C THR A 794 25.34 6.68 2.86
N VAL A 795 25.11 6.93 1.56
CA VAL A 795 26.00 7.74 0.72
C VAL A 795 26.06 9.18 1.23
N GLY A 796 24.91 9.79 1.54
CA GLY A 796 24.84 11.16 2.07
C GLY A 796 25.62 11.34 3.36
N VAL A 797 25.40 10.45 4.34
CA VAL A 797 26.14 10.47 5.62
C VAL A 797 27.62 10.14 5.44
N GLY A 798 27.96 9.21 4.53
CA GLY A 798 29.34 8.88 4.19
C GLY A 798 30.11 10.11 3.70
N LEU A 799 29.52 10.90 2.80
CA LEU A 799 30.13 12.11 2.23
C LEU A 799 30.42 13.19 3.29
N CYS A 800 29.67 13.22 4.39
CA CYS A 800 29.93 14.12 5.53
C CYS A 800 31.23 13.81 6.29
N SER A 801 31.90 12.69 5.98
CA SER A 801 33.25 12.39 6.48
C SER A 801 34.35 13.24 5.84
N GLY A 802 34.01 14.07 4.84
CA GLY A 802 34.92 15.06 4.25
C GLY A 802 35.78 14.56 3.09
N THR A 803 35.68 13.26 2.74
CA THR A 803 36.30 12.70 1.54
C THR A 803 35.38 11.70 0.85
N TRP A 804 35.25 11.81 -0.47
CA TRP A 804 34.52 10.86 -1.32
C TRP A 804 35.09 9.44 -1.29
N ARG A 805 36.34 9.25 -0.83
CA ARG A 805 36.99 7.94 -0.67
C ARG A 805 36.58 7.18 0.59
N SER A 806 35.75 7.78 1.45
CA SER A 806 35.14 7.10 2.61
C SER A 806 33.93 6.21 2.23
N ILE A 807 33.61 6.15 0.93
CA ILE A 807 32.50 5.37 0.36
C ILE A 807 33.07 4.41 -0.69
N ASN A 808 32.57 3.18 -0.65
CA ASN A 808 32.85 2.19 -1.69
C ASN A 808 31.92 2.40 -2.90
N TRP A 809 32.38 3.16 -3.90
CA TRP A 809 31.63 3.43 -5.12
C TRP A 809 31.36 2.19 -5.99
N ARG A 810 32.19 1.14 -5.89
CA ARG A 810 31.92 -0.14 -6.60
C ARG A 810 30.68 -0.81 -6.03
N MET A 811 30.54 -0.82 -4.71
CA MET A 811 29.35 -1.33 -4.05
C MET A 811 28.12 -0.48 -4.39
N VAL A 812 28.22 0.85 -4.35
CA VAL A 812 27.11 1.75 -4.76
C VAL A 812 26.66 1.45 -6.20
N GLY A 813 27.60 1.33 -7.14
CA GLY A 813 27.29 0.97 -8.52
C GLY A 813 26.64 -0.41 -8.67
N TRP A 814 27.08 -1.40 -7.88
CA TRP A 814 26.49 -2.74 -7.85
C TRP A 814 25.04 -2.72 -7.37
N ILE A 815 24.73 -1.94 -6.34
CA ILE A 815 23.37 -1.75 -5.81
C ILE A 815 22.49 -1.06 -6.87
N TYR A 816 22.96 0.04 -7.46
CA TYR A 816 22.22 0.77 -8.51
C TYR A 816 21.94 -0.10 -9.74
N MET A 817 22.91 -0.90 -10.17
CA MET A 817 22.75 -1.85 -11.27
C MET A 817 21.66 -2.88 -10.93
N GLY A 818 21.64 -3.39 -9.70
CA GLY A 818 20.57 -4.26 -9.22
C GLY A 818 19.17 -3.63 -9.36
N TRP A 819 19.02 -2.34 -9.06
CA TRP A 819 17.73 -1.64 -9.21
C TRP A 819 17.28 -1.54 -10.67
N ILE A 820 18.22 -1.25 -11.58
CA ILE A 820 17.94 -1.12 -13.01
C ILE A 820 17.54 -2.47 -13.63
N ILE A 821 18.22 -3.55 -13.27
CA ILE A 821 17.98 -4.89 -13.83
C ILE A 821 16.70 -5.53 -13.28
N THR A 822 16.31 -5.21 -12.04
CA THR A 822 15.18 -5.85 -11.37
C THR A 822 13.87 -5.73 -12.14
N LEU A 823 13.51 -4.51 -12.55
CA LEU A 823 12.24 -4.24 -13.23
C LEU A 823 12.11 -4.99 -14.58
N PRO A 824 13.07 -4.89 -15.53
CA PRO A 824 12.98 -5.60 -16.79
C PRO A 824 13.07 -7.12 -16.61
N THR A 825 13.89 -7.64 -15.70
CA THR A 825 14.00 -9.09 -15.51
C THR A 825 12.71 -9.67 -14.95
N ALA A 826 12.14 -9.09 -13.89
CA ALA A 826 10.86 -9.55 -13.34
C ALA A 826 9.72 -9.41 -14.36
N GLY A 827 9.71 -8.33 -15.14
CA GLY A 827 8.73 -8.13 -16.21
C GLY A 827 8.84 -9.13 -17.35
N ILE A 828 10.05 -9.47 -17.80
CA ILE A 828 10.28 -10.49 -18.82
C ILE A 828 9.83 -11.86 -18.30
N ILE A 829 10.20 -12.23 -17.08
CA ILE A 829 9.80 -13.53 -16.50
C ILE A 829 8.27 -13.62 -16.44
N SER A 830 7.60 -12.59 -15.90
CA SER A 830 6.14 -12.57 -15.77
C SER A 830 5.42 -12.55 -17.12
N GLY A 831 5.89 -11.72 -18.05
CA GLY A 831 5.32 -11.58 -19.39
C GLY A 831 5.47 -12.85 -20.23
N CYS A 832 6.67 -13.46 -20.22
CA CYS A 832 6.89 -14.74 -20.89
C CYS A 832 6.07 -15.86 -20.26
N LEU A 833 6.03 -15.95 -18.93
CA LEU A 833 5.23 -16.96 -18.24
C LEU A 833 3.74 -16.83 -18.58
N THR A 834 3.21 -15.60 -18.52
CA THR A 834 1.82 -15.31 -18.87
C THR A 834 1.56 -15.63 -20.35
N GLY A 835 2.42 -15.17 -21.25
CA GLY A 835 2.33 -15.40 -22.69
C GLY A 835 2.35 -16.88 -23.06
N ILE A 836 3.22 -17.68 -22.43
CA ILE A 836 3.28 -19.14 -22.65
C ILE A 836 1.98 -19.80 -22.19
N ILE A 837 1.46 -19.43 -21.01
CA ILE A 837 0.25 -20.07 -20.46
C ILE A 837 -0.99 -19.76 -21.32
N ILE A 838 -1.18 -18.50 -21.74
CA ILE A 838 -2.36 -18.11 -22.53
C ILE A 838 -2.33 -18.71 -23.94
N ASN A 839 -1.13 -18.91 -24.52
CA ASN A 839 -0.92 -19.48 -25.86
C ASN A 839 -0.64 -20.99 -25.83
N ALA A 840 -0.72 -21.65 -24.67
CA ALA A 840 -0.49 -23.09 -24.57
C ALA A 840 -1.56 -23.85 -25.37
N PRO A 841 -1.19 -24.92 -26.10
CA PRO A 841 -2.13 -25.69 -26.91
C PRO A 841 -3.23 -26.28 -26.03
N ARG A 842 -4.48 -25.90 -26.31
CA ARG A 842 -5.67 -26.40 -25.59
C ARG A 842 -6.17 -27.67 -26.27
N TRP A 843 -5.73 -28.83 -25.78
CA TRP A 843 -6.23 -30.11 -26.29
C TRP A 843 -7.66 -30.37 -25.78
N GLY A 844 -8.61 -30.55 -26.69
CA GLY A 844 -9.98 -30.97 -26.36
C GLY A 844 -11.04 -29.88 -26.26
N MET A 845 -10.74 -28.62 -26.58
CA MET A 845 -11.76 -27.56 -26.78
C MET A 845 -11.83 -27.18 -28.26
N THR A 846 -12.99 -27.39 -28.89
CA THR A 846 -13.28 -26.88 -30.24
C THR A 846 -13.48 -25.37 -30.19
N ASN A 847 -12.80 -24.66 -31.12
CA ASN A 847 -12.76 -23.19 -31.24
C ASN A 847 -14.12 -22.50 -31.13
#